data_AF-A0A9P4T616-F1
#
_entry.id   AF-A0A9P4T616-F1
#
_cell.length_a   1.000
_cell.length_b   1.000
_cell.length_c   1.000
_cell.angle_alpha   90.00
_cell.angle_beta   90.00
_cell.angle_gamma   90.00
#
_symmetry.space_group_name_H-M   'P 1'
#
loop_
_entity.id
_entity.type
_entity.pdbx_description
1 polymer ?
#
loop_
_entity_poly.entity_id
_entity_poly.type
_entity_poly.pdbx_seq_one_letter_code
_entity_poly.pdbx_strand_id
1 'polypeptide(L)'
;MPTSDERDPAVRRPRGDERRRRRESYASDSERPRRRRDSSSKPTPYEHEGRRRKGHRATDSQGELLRPSPRTSSHTPRNSSQAPRSSSRAPRDSRYHSESEWESPALGAQRRSRRQSNAGGGSARNSGAPLSLDALAKLDKEVAKKNGGWRGYDYDEDYLKEVRRKEKALEKDRVKNAKEEQRKVKLEEERRKVEDSDREILAEKERRKRREERRRTRESREVKGGAVMLGDLAGMESRRRDSRSEDERERRRRHEAKYTPSEIEERKERRQRQRQKMEAQRKRRVVSGPLAEEGGIDDDDEYQYMMEKRGGGSGVPIVLTAEDEARKKKRKKIIIGVVSLLITLAIIIPVGVLLSNKKSSNSSSSSDAAGGSSGSLTSNLDGKDPNSVPKEDKGGYFDPWSWYDTVDFNVTYTKQLVGGLPIIGLNSTWNDNVQANPNVPNLQDSFQYGKTPIRGVNVGGWLNLEPFITPSYFQQFGARDNIVDEYTLLSKIGPTQAKQLLETHYSSFVNRQTFKEIREAGMDHVRFPFGYWMVQTYDGDPYLAQVSWRYLLRGIEYCRQNGLRVNLDLHGAPGSQNGWNHSGRQGVIGWLNGTDGELNAQRTLDIHHKLSVFFAQPRYKNVVTMYGLVNEPRNVELDTARVVNWTQTAIDQIRKDNITGIIVFGDGFMGLDNWQGKLQGNKDLLLDVHQYVIFNIDQLSLDHRDKLNFACAAWTQQSLRSMDKKTGFGPTMCGEWSQADTDCTQYINNVNIGTRWEGTYDTGNTSTAILKPQCPEPGKCSCDPANADPSTYSDQYKKWLYQFAIGQMDSFEAGWGWFYWTWETEKATQWSYRRGIAAGILPKKAYDRDWTCPTNGVDGLDTFSGLPEYY
;
A
#
# COMPACT_ATOMS: atom_id res chain seq x y z
N MET A 1 60.91 10.03 23.78
CA MET A 1 60.97 11.00 24.88
C MET A 1 59.57 11.11 25.49
N PRO A 2 59.42 11.03 26.81
CA PRO A 2 58.14 10.72 27.46
C PRO A 2 57.49 11.93 28.18
N THR A 3 56.32 11.67 28.80
CA THR A 3 55.64 12.36 29.95
C THR A 3 55.10 13.78 29.71
N SER A 4 53.79 14.08 29.82
CA SER A 4 52.82 14.08 30.95
C SER A 4 52.70 15.43 31.67
N ASP A 5 51.46 15.76 32.08
CA ASP A 5 51.05 16.71 33.15
C ASP A 5 51.23 18.23 32.86
N GLU A 6 50.46 19.22 33.34
CA GLU A 6 49.44 19.28 34.38
C GLU A 6 48.63 20.62 34.31
N ARG A 7 47.63 20.69 35.20
CA ARG A 7 46.55 21.67 35.49
C ARG A 7 46.92 23.12 35.86
N ASP A 8 46.06 24.08 35.43
CA ASP A 8 45.39 25.23 36.13
C ASP A 8 46.25 26.25 36.97
N PRO A 9 45.78 27.43 37.51
CA PRO A 9 44.48 28.11 37.42
C PRO A 9 44.45 29.68 37.34
N ALA A 10 43.24 30.17 36.98
CA ALA A 10 42.48 31.38 37.38
C ALA A 10 43.12 32.64 38.02
N VAL A 11 42.73 33.83 37.53
CA VAL A 11 42.55 35.07 38.34
C VAL A 11 41.33 35.90 37.88
N ARG A 12 40.67 36.51 38.88
CA ARG A 12 39.35 37.13 38.98
C ARG A 12 39.23 38.59 38.47
N ARG A 13 37.98 38.95 38.09
CA ARG A 13 37.18 40.22 38.16
C ARG A 13 37.67 41.38 39.06
N PRO A 14 37.30 42.67 38.82
CA PRO A 14 35.94 43.29 39.09
C PRO A 14 35.48 44.34 38.03
N ARG A 15 34.20 44.63 37.72
CA ARG A 15 32.99 45.21 38.37
C ARG A 15 33.01 46.73 38.72
N GLY A 16 32.04 47.46 38.11
CA GLY A 16 31.40 48.72 38.56
C GLY A 16 31.87 50.00 37.83
N ASP A 17 31.11 51.08 37.61
CA ASP A 17 29.67 51.42 37.66
C ASP A 17 29.52 52.90 37.15
N GLU A 18 28.29 53.40 36.98
CA GLU A 18 27.84 54.83 36.93
C GLU A 18 27.70 55.68 35.62
N ARG A 19 26.41 55.92 35.29
CA ARG A 19 25.65 57.23 35.20
C ARG A 19 25.95 58.32 34.14
N ARG A 20 24.88 58.67 33.38
CA ARG A 20 23.97 59.86 33.47
C ARG A 20 23.68 60.64 32.16
N ARG A 21 22.42 61.11 32.11
CA ARG A 21 21.60 61.82 31.10
C ARG A 21 21.96 63.30 30.82
N ARG A 22 21.50 63.84 29.66
CA ARG A 22 20.89 65.19 29.38
C ARG A 22 20.44 65.22 27.88
N ARG A 23 19.20 65.57 27.44
CA ARG A 23 18.30 66.77 27.46
C ARG A 23 18.20 67.42 26.05
N GLU A 24 17.02 67.43 25.39
CA GLU A 24 16.10 68.59 25.08
C GLU A 24 16.44 69.31 23.73
N SER A 25 15.57 69.84 22.84
CA SER A 25 14.12 70.13 22.77
C SER A 25 13.66 70.84 21.43
N TYR A 26 12.32 70.93 21.18
CA TYR A 26 11.48 71.88 20.34
C TYR A 26 11.50 71.86 18.78
N ALA A 27 10.43 72.09 17.96
CA ALA A 27 9.04 72.63 18.08
C ALA A 27 8.07 72.26 16.89
N SER A 28 6.75 72.44 17.16
CA SER A 28 5.45 72.66 16.41
C SER A 28 5.35 72.65 14.85
N ASP A 29 4.21 72.48 14.15
CA ASP A 29 2.81 72.89 14.42
C ASP A 29 1.72 72.25 13.47
N SER A 30 0.44 72.32 13.92
CA SER A 30 -0.92 72.30 13.24
C SER A 30 -1.31 71.21 12.20
N GLU A 31 -2.56 70.70 12.04
CA GLU A 31 -3.91 71.14 12.40
C GLU A 31 -4.96 69.96 12.31
N ARG A 32 -6.15 70.14 12.92
CA ARG A 32 -7.32 69.21 13.01
C ARG A 32 -8.56 69.92 12.39
N PRO A 33 -9.73 69.31 12.05
CA PRO A 33 -10.63 68.76 13.09
C PRO A 33 -11.70 67.69 12.71
N ARG A 34 -12.37 67.26 13.78
CA ARG A 34 -13.42 66.26 14.08
C ARG A 34 -14.82 66.47 13.45
N ARG A 35 -15.65 65.41 13.46
CA ARG A 35 -17.09 65.30 13.92
C ARG A 35 -17.47 63.79 13.96
N ARG A 36 -17.82 63.10 15.08
CA ARG A 36 -19.06 63.03 15.92
C ARG A 36 -20.36 62.98 15.08
N ARG A 37 -21.34 62.07 15.27
CA ARG A 37 -22.12 61.78 16.50
C ARG A 37 -23.14 60.61 16.29
N ASP A 38 -23.52 59.97 17.40
CA ASP A 38 -24.81 59.35 17.84
C ASP A 38 -25.56 58.31 16.96
N SER A 39 -26.04 57.13 17.41
CA SER A 39 -26.64 56.57 18.64
C SER A 39 -28.19 56.48 18.66
N SER A 40 -28.67 55.24 18.85
CA SER A 40 -29.99 54.79 19.39
C SER A 40 -31.26 54.78 18.51
N SER A 41 -31.89 53.60 18.39
CA SER A 41 -33.26 53.29 18.88
C SER A 41 -33.76 51.89 18.43
N LYS A 42 -34.36 51.15 19.38
CA LYS A 42 -35.19 49.92 19.25
C LYS A 42 -36.68 50.34 18.96
N PRO A 43 -37.73 49.49 19.03
CA PRO A 43 -38.07 48.18 18.39
C PRO A 43 -39.53 48.06 17.82
N THR A 44 -39.77 47.17 16.82
CA THR A 44 -41.03 46.39 16.47
C THR A 44 -42.39 47.13 16.23
N PRO A 45 -43.50 46.58 15.63
CA PRO A 45 -43.88 45.16 15.35
C PRO A 45 -44.59 44.87 13.98
N TYR A 46 -45.05 43.61 13.83
CA TYR A 46 -45.95 42.92 12.85
C TYR A 46 -46.95 43.81 12.05
N GLU A 47 -47.36 43.48 10.80
CA GLU A 47 -48.19 42.32 10.44
C GLU A 47 -48.26 42.02 8.91
N HIS A 48 -48.89 40.88 8.60
CA HIS A 48 -49.00 40.09 7.36
C HIS A 48 -49.56 40.77 6.09
N GLU A 49 -49.03 40.39 4.92
CA GLU A 49 -49.85 39.89 3.79
C GLU A 49 -49.01 39.10 2.77
N GLY A 50 -49.56 37.96 2.32
CA GLY A 50 -48.84 36.96 1.54
C GLY A 50 -48.68 37.28 0.05
N ARG A 51 -47.64 36.72 -0.58
CA ARG A 51 -47.60 36.46 -2.03
C ARG A 51 -46.60 35.36 -2.39
N ARG A 52 -47.14 34.23 -2.85
CA ARG A 52 -46.46 33.19 -3.63
C ARG A 52 -45.77 33.79 -4.88
N ARG A 53 -44.52 33.44 -5.16
CA ARG A 53 -43.91 33.36 -6.52
C ARG A 53 -42.76 32.34 -6.47
N LYS A 54 -42.90 31.16 -7.08
CA LYS A 54 -42.79 30.79 -8.51
C LYS A 54 -41.35 30.86 -9.04
N GLY A 55 -40.81 29.68 -9.33
CA GLY A 55 -39.53 29.46 -9.99
C GLY A 55 -39.48 29.99 -11.42
N HIS A 56 -38.25 30.21 -11.87
CA HIS A 56 -37.90 30.75 -13.17
C HIS A 56 -38.26 29.79 -14.31
N ARG A 57 -38.71 30.36 -15.45
CA ARG A 57 -39.09 29.68 -16.69
C ARG A 57 -37.97 29.87 -17.72
N ALA A 58 -37.65 28.82 -18.48
CA ALA A 58 -36.59 28.83 -19.49
C ALA A 58 -36.93 29.75 -20.69
N THR A 59 -35.91 30.45 -21.17
CA THR A 59 -35.89 31.26 -22.40
C THR A 59 -34.93 30.62 -23.41
N ASP A 60 -35.08 30.94 -24.69
CA ASP A 60 -34.14 30.50 -25.74
C ASP A 60 -32.85 31.34 -25.80
N SER A 61 -32.00 31.03 -26.78
CA SER A 61 -30.69 31.67 -27.01
C SER A 61 -30.76 33.13 -27.46
N GLN A 62 -31.95 33.71 -27.62
CA GLN A 62 -32.16 35.14 -27.85
C GLN A 62 -32.95 35.82 -26.71
N GLY A 63 -33.28 35.08 -25.64
CA GLY A 63 -33.91 35.62 -24.45
C GLY A 63 -35.43 35.73 -24.51
N GLU A 64 -36.10 35.10 -25.49
CA GLU A 64 -37.57 35.05 -25.53
C GLU A 64 -38.14 33.85 -24.75
N LEU A 65 -39.31 34.05 -24.13
CA LEU A 65 -40.01 33.02 -23.35
C LEU A 65 -40.62 31.96 -24.29
N LEU A 66 -40.21 30.70 -24.12
CA LEU A 66 -40.73 29.57 -24.87
C LEU A 66 -42.26 29.40 -24.65
N ARG A 67 -43.05 29.48 -25.72
CA ARG A 67 -44.49 29.16 -25.69
C ARG A 67 -44.70 27.64 -25.70
N PRO A 68 -45.65 27.08 -24.92
CA PRO A 68 -45.96 25.66 -24.98
C PRO A 68 -46.90 25.34 -26.15
N SER A 69 -46.58 24.29 -26.92
CA SER A 69 -47.45 23.71 -27.96
C SER A 69 -47.80 22.25 -27.62
N PRO A 70 -48.94 21.72 -28.08
CA PRO A 70 -49.79 20.83 -27.28
C PRO A 70 -49.45 19.34 -27.35
N ARG A 71 -49.79 18.67 -26.25
CA ARG A 71 -49.99 17.22 -26.16
C ARG A 71 -50.98 16.74 -27.23
N THR A 72 -50.62 15.68 -27.93
CA THR A 72 -51.59 14.69 -28.41
C THR A 72 -51.20 13.29 -27.95
N SER A 73 -52.25 12.55 -27.61
CA SER A 73 -52.31 11.27 -26.95
C SER A 73 -52.62 10.15 -27.94
N SER A 74 -52.01 8.98 -27.76
CA SER A 74 -52.58 7.64 -28.03
C SER A 74 -51.53 6.65 -27.50
N HIS A 75 -51.73 5.80 -26.48
CA HIS A 75 -52.72 4.74 -26.26
C HIS A 75 -52.94 3.83 -27.47
N THR A 76 -52.27 2.67 -27.47
CA THR A 76 -52.92 1.33 -27.57
C THR A 76 -51.93 0.18 -27.28
N PRO A 77 -52.42 -1.02 -26.88
CA PRO A 77 -51.67 -2.02 -26.12
C PRO A 77 -51.33 -3.32 -26.88
N ARG A 78 -50.62 -4.23 -26.18
CA ARG A 78 -50.47 -5.69 -26.40
C ARG A 78 -51.63 -6.35 -27.19
N ASN A 79 -51.35 -7.23 -28.15
CA ASN A 79 -51.19 -8.69 -27.94
C ASN A 79 -51.03 -9.48 -29.26
N SER A 80 -50.27 -10.58 -29.17
CA SER A 80 -50.46 -11.91 -29.80
C SER A 80 -50.49 -12.10 -31.33
N SER A 81 -49.55 -12.94 -31.78
CA SER A 81 -49.78 -14.26 -32.41
C SER A 81 -49.24 -14.48 -33.84
N GLN A 82 -48.70 -15.70 -34.01
CA GLN A 82 -48.55 -16.49 -35.25
C GLN A 82 -47.31 -16.26 -36.15
N ALA A 83 -46.35 -17.19 -35.98
CA ALA A 83 -45.61 -17.87 -37.06
C ALA A 83 -46.61 -18.73 -37.91
N PRO A 84 -46.27 -19.36 -39.08
CA PRO A 84 -44.93 -19.83 -39.47
C PRO A 84 -44.60 -19.88 -41.00
N ARG A 85 -43.44 -20.52 -41.30
CA ARG A 85 -42.97 -21.15 -42.56
C ARG A 85 -42.17 -20.24 -43.51
N SER A 86 -40.85 -20.45 -43.65
CA SER A 86 -40.10 -21.50 -44.40
C SER A 86 -39.42 -20.80 -45.58
N SER A 87 -38.11 -20.89 -45.84
CA SER A 87 -37.41 -22.10 -46.25
C SER A 87 -35.92 -21.81 -46.48
N SER A 88 -35.09 -22.75 -46.04
CA SER A 88 -33.83 -23.26 -46.63
C SER A 88 -33.10 -22.47 -47.74
N ARG A 89 -31.79 -22.23 -47.54
CA ARG A 89 -30.67 -23.02 -48.13
C ARG A 89 -29.32 -22.32 -47.89
N ALA A 90 -28.40 -23.04 -47.26
CA ALA A 90 -26.94 -22.91 -47.45
C ALA A 90 -26.51 -23.89 -48.59
N PRO A 91 -25.22 -24.17 -48.86
CA PRO A 91 -23.95 -23.53 -48.48
C PRO A 91 -22.95 -23.46 -49.68
N ARG A 92 -21.64 -23.29 -49.37
CA ARG A 92 -20.42 -23.67 -50.12
C ARG A 92 -19.80 -22.60 -51.05
N ASP A 93 -18.48 -22.48 -51.21
CA ASP A 93 -17.27 -23.01 -50.56
C ASP A 93 -16.08 -22.34 -51.29
N SER A 94 -14.90 -22.31 -50.66
CA SER A 94 -13.57 -22.28 -51.32
C SER A 94 -13.13 -21.00 -52.07
N ARG A 95 -11.86 -20.68 -52.30
CA ARG A 95 -10.51 -21.00 -51.79
C ARG A 95 -9.57 -20.14 -52.65
N TYR A 96 -8.51 -19.61 -52.04
CA TYR A 96 -7.14 -19.46 -52.56
C TYR A 96 -6.79 -18.63 -53.83
N HIS A 97 -5.54 -18.16 -53.75
CA HIS A 97 -4.64 -17.50 -54.72
C HIS A 97 -4.78 -15.98 -54.83
N SER A 98 -3.84 -15.16 -54.32
CA SER A 98 -2.36 -15.07 -54.38
C SER A 98 -1.87 -14.21 -55.54
N GLU A 99 -0.93 -13.33 -55.19
CA GLU A 99 0.00 -12.58 -56.05
C GLU A 99 -0.67 -11.52 -56.92
N SER A 100 -0.05 -10.44 -57.35
CA SER A 100 1.16 -9.62 -57.12
C SER A 100 0.84 -8.43 -58.05
N GLU A 101 1.23 -7.18 -57.88
CA GLU A 101 2.56 -6.60 -57.94
C GLU A 101 2.27 -5.13 -58.30
N TRP A 102 2.96 -4.22 -57.61
CA TRP A 102 3.56 -2.98 -58.13
C TRP A 102 3.02 -2.37 -59.44
N GLU A 103 2.57 -1.11 -59.35
CA GLU A 103 3.28 0.03 -59.96
C GLU A 103 2.57 1.38 -59.65
N SER A 104 3.32 2.30 -59.07
CA SER A 104 3.12 3.76 -59.17
C SER A 104 3.98 4.22 -60.38
N PRO A 105 3.68 5.33 -61.10
CA PRO A 105 3.80 6.65 -60.47
C PRO A 105 3.01 7.84 -61.06
N ALA A 106 2.91 8.86 -60.19
CA ALA A 106 3.17 10.28 -60.46
C ALA A 106 2.10 11.20 -61.14
N LEU A 107 1.77 12.22 -60.32
CA LEU A 107 1.75 13.66 -60.63
C LEU A 107 0.55 14.28 -61.39
N GLY A 108 -0.19 15.11 -60.64
CA GLY A 108 -1.05 16.16 -61.17
C GLY A 108 -1.36 17.20 -60.10
N ALA A 109 -0.54 18.25 -60.01
CA ALA A 109 -0.75 19.39 -59.13
C ALA A 109 -1.55 20.49 -59.86
N GLN A 110 -2.64 20.99 -59.26
CA GLN A 110 -3.08 22.38 -59.49
C GLN A 110 -3.97 22.95 -58.36
N ARG A 111 -3.32 23.83 -57.58
CA ARG A 111 -3.75 25.14 -57.03
C ARG A 111 -5.23 25.48 -56.75
N ARG A 112 -5.43 25.79 -55.46
CA ARG A 112 -6.00 27.02 -54.83
C ARG A 112 -7.49 27.38 -55.03
N SER A 113 -8.20 27.38 -53.91
CA SER A 113 -9.18 28.40 -53.54
C SER A 113 -9.18 28.60 -52.01
N ARG A 114 -9.25 29.86 -51.56
CA ARG A 114 -9.07 30.35 -50.19
C ARG A 114 -10.34 31.12 -49.80
N ARG A 115 -11.04 30.71 -48.74
CA ARG A 115 -11.98 31.52 -47.91
C ARG A 115 -12.36 30.69 -46.66
N GLN A 116 -11.76 30.94 -45.51
CA GLN A 116 -12.22 31.81 -44.40
C GLN A 116 -13.49 31.35 -43.67
N SER A 117 -13.27 30.97 -42.38
CA SER A 117 -14.11 31.11 -41.17
C SER A 117 -15.50 30.47 -41.12
N ASN A 118 -15.66 29.46 -40.25
CA ASN A 118 -16.26 29.67 -38.92
C ASN A 118 -16.11 28.43 -38.03
N ALA A 119 -15.51 28.62 -36.85
CA ALA A 119 -15.47 27.64 -35.77
C ALA A 119 -16.74 27.79 -34.91
N GLY A 120 -17.33 26.65 -34.52
CA GLY A 120 -18.43 26.57 -33.56
C GLY A 120 -18.31 25.27 -32.77
N GLY A 121 -17.50 25.29 -31.72
CA GLY A 121 -17.38 24.20 -30.75
C GLY A 121 -18.40 24.33 -29.63
N GLY A 122 -18.95 23.19 -29.20
CA GLY A 122 -19.70 23.04 -27.95
C GLY A 122 -19.08 21.90 -27.14
N SER A 123 -18.01 22.22 -26.41
CA SER A 123 -17.33 21.31 -25.49
C SER A 123 -17.94 21.42 -24.09
N ALA A 124 -18.37 20.28 -23.55
CA ALA A 124 -18.80 20.14 -22.16
C ALA A 124 -17.57 20.16 -21.24
N ARG A 125 -17.69 20.95 -20.18
CA ARG A 125 -16.63 21.27 -19.22
C ARG A 125 -16.24 20.06 -18.38
N ASN A 126 -15.00 19.61 -18.52
CA ASN A 126 -14.30 18.81 -17.52
C ASN A 126 -13.07 19.61 -17.06
N SER A 127 -12.98 19.92 -15.77
CA SER A 127 -11.94 20.75 -15.19
C SER A 127 -10.89 19.90 -14.47
N GLY A 128 -9.98 19.31 -15.24
CA GLY A 128 -8.62 19.01 -14.81
C GLY A 128 -7.72 20.10 -15.41
N ALA A 129 -6.95 20.83 -14.60
CA ALA A 129 -6.08 21.87 -15.11
C ALA A 129 -4.84 21.23 -15.77
N PRO A 130 -4.59 21.44 -17.08
CA PRO A 130 -3.32 21.06 -17.68
C PRO A 130 -2.22 22.00 -17.17
N LEU A 131 -0.97 21.49 -17.14
CA LEU A 131 0.24 22.29 -16.95
C LEU A 131 0.15 23.59 -17.76
N SER A 132 0.48 24.73 -17.14
CA SER A 132 0.33 26.01 -17.83
C SER A 132 1.15 26.01 -19.13
N LEU A 133 0.57 26.52 -20.21
CA LEU A 133 1.25 26.64 -21.51
C LEU A 133 2.57 27.43 -21.41
N ASP A 134 2.73 28.24 -20.34
CA ASP A 134 3.96 28.97 -20.02
C ASP A 134 5.09 28.04 -19.53
N ALA A 135 4.77 26.92 -18.89
CA ALA A 135 5.73 25.88 -18.52
C ALA A 135 6.21 25.09 -19.75
N LEU A 136 5.28 24.73 -20.65
CA LEU A 136 5.60 24.05 -21.91
C LEU A 136 6.39 24.95 -22.87
N ALA A 137 6.01 26.22 -23.01
CA ALA A 137 6.74 27.16 -23.85
C ALA A 137 8.14 27.51 -23.32
N LYS A 138 8.33 27.53 -21.99
CA LYS A 138 9.68 27.68 -21.39
C LYS A 138 10.52 26.42 -21.59
N LEU A 139 9.92 25.24 -21.46
CA LEU A 139 10.59 23.96 -21.72
C LEU A 139 11.03 23.87 -23.19
N ASP A 140 10.14 24.20 -24.13
CA ASP A 140 10.44 24.19 -25.57
C ASP A 140 11.49 25.23 -25.96
N LYS A 141 11.47 26.41 -25.32
CA LYS A 141 12.45 27.48 -25.59
C LYS A 141 13.83 27.17 -25.00
N GLU A 142 13.91 26.43 -23.90
CA GLU A 142 15.18 25.94 -23.35
C GLU A 142 15.75 24.75 -24.15
N VAL A 143 14.87 23.88 -24.67
CA VAL A 143 15.25 22.75 -25.54
C VAL A 143 15.70 23.24 -26.92
N ALA A 144 15.00 24.21 -27.52
CA ALA A 144 15.35 24.80 -28.81
C ALA A 144 16.67 25.62 -28.79
N LYS A 145 17.10 26.10 -27.61
CA LYS A 145 18.36 26.83 -27.46
C LYS A 145 19.58 25.91 -27.32
N LYS A 146 19.38 24.64 -26.93
CA LYS A 146 20.47 23.67 -26.71
C LYS A 146 20.76 22.79 -27.92
N ASN A 147 19.76 22.51 -28.75
CA ASN A 147 19.95 21.71 -29.97
C ASN A 147 19.64 22.58 -31.18
N GLY A 148 20.70 23.08 -31.82
CA GLY A 148 20.59 23.81 -33.08
C GLY A 148 19.84 22.99 -34.12
N GLY A 149 18.58 23.38 -34.37
CA GLY A 149 17.80 22.99 -35.52
C GLY A 149 16.56 22.18 -35.20
N TRP A 150 15.45 22.85 -34.89
CA TRP A 150 14.10 22.55 -35.39
C TRP A 150 13.29 23.87 -35.38
N ARG A 151 12.65 24.21 -36.51
CA ARG A 151 11.89 25.47 -36.68
C ARG A 151 10.60 25.42 -35.85
N GLY A 152 10.54 26.21 -34.78
CA GLY A 152 9.34 26.36 -33.94
C GLY A 152 8.26 27.23 -34.61
N TYR A 153 7.00 26.88 -34.37
CA TYR A 153 5.84 27.73 -34.63
C TYR A 153 5.86 28.92 -33.66
N ASP A 154 5.92 30.13 -34.20
CA ASP A 154 5.78 31.37 -33.42
C ASP A 154 4.31 31.53 -33.00
N TYR A 155 4.04 31.50 -31.69
CA TYR A 155 2.75 31.93 -31.16
C TYR A 155 2.77 33.44 -30.95
N ASP A 156 1.75 34.12 -31.46
CA ASP A 156 1.59 35.58 -31.37
C ASP A 156 1.53 36.04 -29.90
N GLU A 157 2.38 37.00 -29.53
CA GLU A 157 2.49 37.56 -28.16
C GLU A 157 1.16 38.11 -27.64
N ASP A 158 0.28 38.56 -28.53
CA ASP A 158 -1.03 39.07 -28.14
C ASP A 158 -2.00 37.96 -27.71
N TYR A 159 -1.86 36.74 -28.25
CA TYR A 159 -2.58 35.56 -27.76
C TYR A 159 -2.16 35.19 -26.34
N LEU A 160 -0.86 35.21 -26.05
CA LEU A 160 -0.32 34.90 -24.72
C LEU A 160 -0.73 35.95 -23.65
N LYS A 161 -0.93 37.21 -24.03
CA LYS A 161 -1.48 38.23 -23.12
C LYS A 161 -2.96 37.99 -22.83
N GLU A 162 -3.75 37.59 -23.82
CA GLU A 162 -5.17 37.34 -23.62
C GLU A 162 -5.42 36.10 -22.75
N VAL A 163 -4.63 35.03 -22.93
CA VAL A 163 -4.66 33.84 -22.08
C VAL A 163 -4.34 34.20 -20.63
N ARG A 164 -3.27 34.96 -20.37
CA ARG A 164 -2.91 35.45 -19.02
C ARG A 164 -4.03 36.27 -18.37
N ARG A 165 -4.77 37.06 -19.15
CA ARG A 165 -5.92 37.84 -18.63
C ARG A 165 -7.09 36.94 -18.24
N LYS A 166 -7.38 35.90 -19.02
CA LYS A 166 -8.46 34.94 -18.75
C LYS A 166 -8.13 34.06 -17.53
N GLU A 167 -6.90 33.59 -17.41
CA GLU A 167 -6.44 32.81 -16.24
C GLU A 167 -6.52 33.63 -14.94
N LYS A 168 -6.10 34.91 -14.98
CA LYS A 168 -6.19 35.79 -13.80
C LYS A 168 -7.63 36.05 -13.36
N ALA A 169 -8.58 36.07 -14.29
CA ALA A 169 -10.01 36.19 -13.98
C ALA A 169 -10.57 34.90 -13.36
N LEU A 170 -10.23 33.74 -13.93
CA LEU A 170 -10.64 32.43 -13.42
C LEU A 170 -10.08 32.15 -12.00
N GLU A 171 -8.84 32.54 -11.74
CA GLU A 171 -8.23 32.40 -10.41
C GLU A 171 -8.92 33.30 -9.38
N LYS A 172 -9.30 34.52 -9.77
CA LYS A 172 -10.05 35.43 -8.91
C LYS A 172 -11.43 34.86 -8.53
N ASP A 173 -12.10 34.20 -9.48
CA ASP A 173 -13.38 33.53 -9.23
C ASP A 173 -13.22 32.27 -8.36
N ARG A 174 -12.16 31.47 -8.57
CA ARG A 174 -11.81 30.34 -7.68
C ARG A 174 -11.61 30.78 -6.24
N VAL A 175 -10.82 31.83 -6.02
CA VAL A 175 -10.54 32.36 -4.66
C VAL A 175 -11.81 32.91 -4.01
N LYS A 176 -12.71 33.52 -4.79
CA LYS A 176 -13.99 34.02 -4.29
C LYS A 176 -14.91 32.87 -3.86
N ASN A 177 -15.04 31.83 -4.68
CA ASN A 177 -15.87 30.66 -4.38
C ASN A 177 -15.33 29.88 -3.17
N ALA A 178 -14.00 29.72 -3.07
CA ALA A 178 -13.37 29.06 -1.92
C ALA A 178 -13.64 29.80 -0.59
N LYS A 179 -13.61 31.15 -0.60
CA LYS A 179 -13.95 31.96 0.57
C LYS A 179 -15.42 31.89 0.95
N GLU A 180 -16.31 31.75 -0.03
CA GLU A 180 -17.75 31.61 0.22
C GLU A 180 -18.07 30.26 0.86
N GLU A 181 -17.40 29.20 0.42
CA GLU A 181 -17.60 27.85 0.97
C GLU A 181 -16.99 27.68 2.35
N GLN A 182 -15.82 28.27 2.61
CA GLN A 182 -15.28 28.35 3.98
C GLN A 182 -16.23 29.09 4.94
N ARG A 183 -16.96 30.11 4.47
CA ARG A 183 -17.95 30.81 5.29
C ARG A 183 -19.16 29.93 5.60
N LYS A 184 -19.64 29.13 4.64
CA LYS A 184 -20.75 28.19 4.88
C LYS A 184 -20.38 27.09 5.87
N VAL A 185 -19.20 26.49 5.72
CA VAL A 185 -18.69 25.46 6.65
C VAL A 185 -18.59 26.01 8.07
N LYS A 186 -18.05 27.22 8.24
CA LYS A 186 -17.94 27.86 9.55
C LYS A 186 -19.30 28.14 10.18
N LEU A 187 -20.29 28.57 9.39
CA LEU A 187 -21.65 28.83 9.86
C LEU A 187 -22.35 27.53 10.30
N GLU A 188 -22.11 26.43 9.59
CA GLU A 188 -22.67 25.12 9.90
C GLU A 188 -22.03 24.51 11.16
N GLU A 189 -20.73 24.71 11.36
CA GLU A 189 -20.01 24.29 12.56
C GLU A 189 -20.50 25.06 13.82
N GLU A 190 -20.73 26.37 13.70
CA GLU A 190 -21.33 27.18 14.77
C GLU A 190 -22.75 26.70 15.10
N ARG A 191 -23.56 26.34 14.09
CA ARG A 191 -24.90 25.80 14.30
C ARG A 191 -24.86 24.44 15.03
N ARG A 192 -23.93 23.55 14.67
CA ARG A 192 -23.75 22.26 15.36
C ARG A 192 -23.37 22.44 16.84
N LYS A 193 -22.49 23.39 17.15
CA LYS A 193 -22.09 23.70 18.54
C LYS A 193 -23.27 24.18 19.39
N VAL A 194 -24.19 24.95 18.81
CA VAL A 194 -25.41 25.38 19.50
C VAL A 194 -26.35 24.19 19.72
N GLU A 195 -26.57 23.35 18.71
CA GLU A 195 -27.42 22.16 18.83
C GLU A 195 -26.89 21.15 19.87
N ASP A 196 -25.57 20.96 19.96
CA ASP A 196 -24.96 20.09 20.97
C ASP A 196 -25.08 20.68 22.39
N SER A 197 -24.94 22.01 22.53
CA SER A 197 -25.15 22.69 23.81
C SER A 197 -26.60 22.55 24.29
N ASP A 198 -27.57 22.69 23.40
CA ASP A 198 -28.99 22.52 23.72
C ASP A 198 -29.31 21.07 24.13
N ARG A 199 -28.71 20.07 23.47
CA ARG A 199 -28.84 18.65 23.86
C ARG A 199 -28.27 18.40 25.25
N GLU A 200 -27.12 19.00 25.59
CA GLU A 200 -26.51 18.83 26.90
C GLU A 200 -27.35 19.46 28.01
N ILE A 201 -27.94 20.64 27.76
CA ILE A 201 -28.87 21.30 28.68
C ILE A 201 -30.14 20.45 28.90
N LEU A 202 -30.67 19.83 27.84
CA LEU A 202 -31.82 18.93 27.94
C LEU A 202 -31.48 17.65 28.73
N ALA A 203 -30.31 17.06 28.49
CA ALA A 203 -29.84 15.90 29.21
C ALA A 203 -29.63 16.19 30.71
N GLU A 204 -29.13 17.37 31.06
CA GLU A 204 -28.96 17.77 32.47
C GLU A 204 -30.31 18.05 33.16
N LYS A 205 -31.29 18.62 32.44
CA LYS A 205 -32.66 18.76 32.95
C LYS A 205 -33.31 17.40 33.23
N GLU A 206 -33.12 16.41 32.37
CA GLU A 206 -33.60 15.05 32.62
C GLU A 206 -32.92 14.39 33.83
N ARG A 207 -31.59 14.54 33.94
CA ARG A 207 -30.84 14.04 35.11
C ARG A 207 -31.35 14.65 36.40
N ARG A 208 -31.68 15.95 36.38
CA ARG A 208 -32.23 16.66 37.55
C ARG A 208 -33.63 16.16 37.91
N LYS A 209 -34.52 15.93 36.93
CA LYS A 209 -35.83 15.30 37.17
C LYS A 209 -35.70 13.91 37.79
N ARG A 210 -34.81 13.07 37.26
CA ARG A 210 -34.55 11.72 37.82
C ARG A 210 -34.00 11.76 39.25
N ARG A 211 -33.20 12.78 39.59
CA ARG A 211 -32.70 12.99 40.97
C ARG A 211 -33.81 13.42 41.92
N GLU A 212 -34.69 14.33 41.51
CA GLU A 212 -35.84 14.75 42.31
C GLU A 212 -36.86 13.63 42.51
N GLU A 213 -37.11 12.83 41.48
CA GLU A 213 -37.99 11.66 41.56
C GLU A 213 -37.43 10.64 42.56
N ARG A 214 -36.14 10.30 42.46
CA ARG A 214 -35.46 9.43 43.45
C ARG A 214 -35.50 10.00 44.87
N ARG A 215 -35.43 11.33 45.03
CA ARG A 215 -35.54 11.97 46.35
C ARG A 215 -36.95 11.83 46.92
N ARG A 216 -37.98 12.04 46.11
CA ARG A 216 -39.39 11.84 46.50
C ARG A 216 -39.70 10.38 46.83
N THR A 217 -39.13 9.41 46.10
CA THR A 217 -39.28 7.98 46.41
C THR A 217 -38.59 7.60 47.73
N ARG A 218 -37.52 8.32 48.09
CA ARG A 218 -36.77 8.11 49.34
C ARG A 218 -37.50 8.74 50.53
N GLU A 219 -38.01 9.96 50.37
CA GLU A 219 -38.85 10.65 51.36
C GLU A 219 -40.18 9.90 51.60
N SER A 220 -40.78 9.27 50.57
CA SER A 220 -41.98 8.43 50.75
C SER A 220 -41.72 7.09 51.45
N ARG A 221 -40.46 6.64 51.50
CA ARG A 221 -40.04 5.43 52.22
C ARG A 221 -39.70 5.67 53.69
N GLU A 222 -39.45 6.92 54.09
CA GLU A 222 -39.13 7.29 55.48
C GLU A 222 -40.36 7.59 56.36
N VAL A 223 -41.58 7.60 55.80
CA VAL A 223 -42.82 7.82 56.58
C VAL A 223 -43.43 6.51 57.11
N LYS A 224 -42.84 5.34 56.82
CA LYS A 224 -43.27 4.05 57.39
C LYS A 224 -42.08 3.27 57.96
N GLY A 225 -41.83 3.47 59.25
CA GLY A 225 -40.97 2.60 60.05
C GLY A 225 -39.89 3.37 60.80
N GLY A 226 -40.15 3.64 62.08
CA GLY A 226 -39.19 4.26 62.98
C GLY A 226 -38.20 3.28 63.61
N ALA A 227 -37.16 3.89 64.19
CA ALA A 227 -36.29 3.42 65.26
C ALA A 227 -34.93 2.72 64.92
N VAL A 228 -33.87 3.53 65.11
CA VAL A 228 -32.65 3.30 65.92
C VAL A 228 -31.34 2.80 65.26
N MET A 229 -30.45 3.78 65.07
CA MET A 229 -29.00 3.90 65.35
C MET A 229 -28.00 2.80 64.97
N LEU A 230 -27.11 3.13 64.01
CA LEU A 230 -25.66 2.98 64.17
C LEU A 230 -24.94 4.09 63.37
N GLY A 231 -24.10 4.85 64.08
CA GLY A 231 -23.39 6.01 63.56
C GLY A 231 -22.08 5.67 62.83
N ASP A 232 -21.65 6.67 62.06
CA ASP A 232 -20.30 6.91 61.52
C ASP A 232 -19.71 5.93 60.50
N LEU A 233 -19.95 6.22 59.19
CA LEU A 233 -18.99 5.97 58.09
C LEU A 233 -19.35 6.62 56.73
N ALA A 234 -20.01 7.81 56.71
CA ALA A 234 -20.38 8.48 55.44
C ALA A 234 -19.92 9.96 55.35
N GLY A 235 -18.83 10.32 56.04
CA GLY A 235 -18.31 11.70 56.11
C GLY A 235 -16.98 11.98 55.41
N MET A 236 -16.30 10.98 54.81
CA MET A 236 -14.90 11.13 54.36
C MET A 236 -14.62 10.98 52.85
N GLU A 237 -15.64 10.94 51.98
CA GLU A 237 -15.41 10.87 50.52
C GLU A 237 -15.77 12.13 49.72
N SER A 238 -16.48 13.11 50.31
CA SER A 238 -16.80 14.38 49.62
C SER A 238 -15.68 15.44 49.71
N ARG A 239 -14.67 15.27 50.56
CA ARG A 239 -13.61 16.28 50.79
C ARG A 239 -12.29 16.04 50.04
N ARG A 240 -12.15 14.93 49.29
CA ARG A 240 -10.91 14.61 48.55
C ARG A 240 -10.94 14.92 47.05
N ARG A 241 -12.06 15.37 46.50
CA ARG A 241 -12.20 15.66 45.06
C ARG A 241 -12.01 17.14 44.69
N ASP A 242 -12.24 18.07 45.61
CA ASP A 242 -12.04 19.51 45.37
C ASP A 242 -10.59 19.99 45.62
N SER A 243 -9.80 19.31 46.46
CA SER A 243 -8.44 19.78 46.79
C SER A 243 -7.39 19.53 45.70
N ARG A 244 -7.64 18.64 44.73
CA ARG A 244 -6.69 18.34 43.64
C ARG A 244 -6.74 19.36 42.49
N SER A 245 -7.84 20.09 42.33
CA SER A 245 -8.02 21.10 41.28
C SER A 245 -7.39 22.46 41.62
N GLU A 246 -7.30 22.79 42.91
CA GLU A 246 -6.70 24.07 43.36
C GLU A 246 -5.16 24.04 43.33
N ASP A 247 -4.53 22.94 43.75
CA ASP A 247 -3.07 22.77 43.76
C ASP A 247 -2.45 22.86 42.34
N GLU A 248 -3.16 22.38 41.32
CA GLU A 248 -2.71 22.39 39.93
C GLU A 248 -2.85 23.79 39.30
N ARG A 249 -3.89 24.54 39.70
CA ARG A 249 -4.09 25.95 39.33
C ARG A 249 -3.06 26.87 40.01
N GLU A 250 -2.68 26.57 41.25
CA GLU A 250 -1.67 27.34 41.97
C GLU A 250 -0.24 27.11 41.42
N ARG A 251 0.09 25.89 40.98
CA ARG A 251 1.35 25.60 40.26
C ARG A 251 1.47 26.36 38.93
N ARG A 252 0.37 26.49 38.17
CA ARG A 252 0.34 27.28 36.93
C ARG A 252 0.58 28.77 37.19
N ARG A 253 -0.07 29.33 38.23
CA ARG A 253 0.11 30.74 38.64
C ARG A 253 1.55 31.02 39.10
N ARG A 254 2.20 30.08 39.79
CA ARG A 254 3.62 30.19 40.21
C ARG A 254 4.62 30.08 39.05
N HIS A 255 4.26 29.38 37.97
CA HIS A 255 5.11 29.25 36.77
C HIS A 255 4.99 30.48 35.84
N GLU A 256 3.81 31.08 35.75
CA GLU A 256 3.58 32.33 34.99
C GLU A 256 4.13 33.58 35.70
N ALA A 257 4.23 33.57 37.03
CA ALA A 257 4.82 34.66 37.82
C ALA A 257 6.35 34.79 37.68
N LYS A 258 7.01 33.90 36.90
CA LYS A 258 8.48 33.83 36.77
C LYS A 258 9.05 34.63 35.60
N TYR A 259 8.20 35.20 34.74
CA TYR A 259 8.60 35.95 33.55
C TYR A 259 7.94 37.32 33.53
N THR A 260 8.69 38.35 33.17
CA THR A 260 8.15 39.71 33.02
C THR A 260 7.26 39.81 31.76
N PRO A 261 6.27 40.74 31.73
CA PRO A 261 5.43 40.94 30.56
C PRO A 261 6.20 41.20 29.25
N SER A 262 7.38 41.83 29.33
CA SER A 262 8.26 42.06 28.18
C SER A 262 8.91 40.78 27.64
N GLU A 263 9.29 39.83 28.50
CA GLU A 263 9.89 38.55 28.10
C GLU A 263 8.86 37.61 27.47
N ILE A 264 7.60 37.72 27.87
CA ILE A 264 6.48 36.99 27.27
C ILE A 264 6.20 37.49 25.85
N GLU A 265 6.28 38.81 25.64
CA GLU A 265 6.03 39.44 24.34
C GLU A 265 7.17 39.17 23.33
N GLU A 266 8.43 39.24 23.77
CA GLU A 266 9.61 38.91 22.93
C GLU A 266 9.58 37.44 22.46
N ARG A 267 9.13 36.54 23.33
CA ARG A 267 9.00 35.11 23.02
C ARG A 267 7.85 34.83 22.04
N LYS A 268 6.79 35.65 22.06
CA LYS A 268 5.71 35.59 21.05
C LYS A 268 6.18 36.11 19.70
N GLU A 269 6.89 37.23 19.65
CA GLU A 269 7.44 37.77 18.39
C GLU A 269 8.43 36.80 17.73
N ARG A 270 9.28 36.14 18.53
CA ARG A 270 10.25 35.16 18.02
C ARG A 270 9.56 33.94 17.38
N ARG A 271 8.45 33.47 17.97
CA ARG A 271 7.60 32.41 17.42
C ARG A 271 6.89 32.86 16.14
N GLN A 272 6.46 34.11 16.07
CA GLN A 272 5.79 34.67 14.90
C GLN A 272 6.74 34.82 13.71
N ARG A 273 7.98 35.26 13.94
CA ARG A 273 9.05 35.33 12.91
C ARG A 273 9.48 33.93 12.43
N GLN A 274 9.50 32.93 13.31
CA GLN A 274 9.75 31.53 12.91
C GLN A 274 8.62 30.98 12.02
N ARG A 275 7.35 31.25 12.37
CA ARG A 275 6.19 30.85 11.54
C ARG A 275 6.23 31.49 10.15
N GLN A 276 6.53 32.78 10.05
CA GLN A 276 6.64 33.47 8.76
C GLN A 276 7.79 32.94 7.88
N LYS A 277 8.92 32.53 8.49
CA LYS A 277 10.01 31.86 7.76
C LYS A 277 9.61 30.48 7.22
N MET A 278 8.86 29.69 7.98
CA MET A 278 8.36 28.38 7.55
C MET A 278 7.31 28.51 6.43
N GLU A 279 6.46 29.53 6.50
CA GLU A 279 5.42 29.80 5.51
C GLU A 279 6.00 30.27 4.16
N ALA A 280 7.13 30.99 4.18
CA ALA A 280 7.89 31.35 2.98
C ALA A 280 8.58 30.13 2.33
N GLN A 281 8.98 29.12 3.11
CA GLN A 281 9.53 27.85 2.61
C GLN A 281 8.46 26.94 2.00
N ARG A 282 7.22 26.97 2.51
CA ARG A 282 6.09 26.18 1.97
C ARG A 282 5.67 26.58 0.54
N LYS A 283 5.95 27.80 0.09
CA LYS A 283 5.54 28.31 -1.25
C LYS A 283 6.44 27.87 -2.43
N ARG A 284 7.29 26.84 -2.28
CA ARG A 284 8.23 26.38 -3.32
C ARG A 284 8.17 24.88 -3.65
N ARG A 285 7.12 24.14 -3.25
CA ARG A 285 6.97 22.72 -3.62
C ARG A 285 6.01 22.51 -4.80
N VAL A 286 6.50 21.80 -5.81
CA VAL A 286 5.73 21.16 -6.88
C VAL A 286 5.37 19.75 -6.38
N VAL A 287 4.12 19.33 -6.62
CA VAL A 287 3.50 18.12 -6.06
C VAL A 287 3.87 16.90 -6.90
N SER A 288 4.28 15.80 -6.25
CA SER A 288 4.42 14.45 -6.82
C SER A 288 3.86 13.42 -5.85
N GLY A 289 3.10 12.44 -6.36
CA GLY A 289 3.11 11.02 -5.93
C GLY A 289 2.08 10.54 -4.89
N PRO A 290 2.27 10.75 -3.58
CA PRO A 290 1.62 9.87 -2.58
C PRO A 290 0.23 10.30 -2.12
N LEU A 291 -0.14 11.57 -2.26
CA LEU A 291 -1.49 12.03 -1.92
C LEU A 291 -2.57 11.41 -2.83
N ALA A 292 -2.19 10.90 -4.01
CA ALA A 292 -3.09 10.30 -4.97
C ALA A 292 -3.37 8.81 -4.69
N GLU A 293 -2.55 8.14 -3.88
CA GLU A 293 -2.76 6.73 -3.50
C GLU A 293 -3.64 6.57 -2.26
N GLU A 294 -3.79 7.62 -1.44
CA GLU A 294 -4.65 7.61 -0.24
C GLU A 294 -5.81 8.62 -0.25
N GLY A 295 -5.99 9.44 -1.29
CA GLY A 295 -7.16 10.33 -1.38
C GLY A 295 -7.30 11.37 -0.26
N GLY A 296 -6.23 11.67 0.48
CA GLY A 296 -6.26 12.60 1.62
C GLY A 296 -5.81 14.03 1.26
N ILE A 297 -6.59 15.02 1.68
CA ILE A 297 -6.22 16.45 1.69
C ILE A 297 -5.31 16.72 2.91
N ASP A 298 -4.26 17.52 2.72
CA ASP A 298 -3.34 18.00 3.77
C ASP A 298 -4.09 18.61 4.97
N ASP A 299 -3.95 18.03 6.17
CA ASP A 299 -4.15 18.72 7.44
C ASP A 299 -3.18 18.17 8.52
N ASP A 300 -1.97 18.74 8.54
CA ASP A 300 -0.87 18.48 9.51
C ASP A 300 -1.23 18.74 10.99
N ASP A 301 -2.43 19.24 11.30
CA ASP A 301 -2.82 19.68 12.64
C ASP A 301 -3.36 18.53 13.52
N GLU A 302 -3.78 17.40 12.94
CA GLU A 302 -4.30 16.24 13.71
C GLU A 302 -3.16 15.37 14.29
N TYR A 303 -1.99 15.36 13.66
CA TYR A 303 -0.84 14.58 14.12
C TYR A 303 -0.22 15.14 15.41
N GLN A 304 -0.25 16.46 15.62
CA GLN A 304 0.15 17.07 16.90
C GLN A 304 -0.87 16.81 18.02
N TYR A 305 -2.17 16.73 17.70
CA TYR A 305 -3.21 16.43 18.69
C TYR A 305 -3.11 14.99 19.22
N MET A 306 -2.72 14.03 18.36
CA MET A 306 -2.54 12.62 18.71
C MET A 306 -1.27 12.35 19.53
N MET A 307 -0.23 13.18 19.37
CA MET A 307 1.03 13.07 20.13
C MET A 307 0.94 13.67 21.54
N GLU A 308 0.10 14.69 21.78
CA GLU A 308 -0.04 15.31 23.11
C GLU A 308 -0.92 14.52 24.10
N LYS A 309 -1.66 13.49 23.65
CA LYS A 309 -2.57 12.70 24.50
C LYS A 309 -2.21 11.23 24.73
N ARG A 310 -1.02 10.78 24.33
CA ARG A 310 -0.57 9.39 24.59
C ARG A 310 0.82 9.26 25.21
N GLY A 311 1.15 10.18 26.12
CA GLY A 311 2.27 10.00 27.05
C GLY A 311 1.79 9.88 28.50
N GLY A 312 1.94 8.70 29.11
CA GLY A 312 1.94 8.56 30.58
C GLY A 312 1.19 7.35 31.13
N GLY A 313 1.88 6.22 31.28
CA GLY A 313 1.47 5.17 32.20
C GLY A 313 1.87 5.49 33.64
N SER A 314 0.97 5.26 34.61
CA SER A 314 1.33 4.74 35.95
C SER A 314 0.06 4.34 36.71
N GLY A 315 -0.21 3.03 36.74
CA GLY A 315 -1.13 2.45 37.72
C GLY A 315 -0.37 2.23 39.03
N VAL A 316 -0.92 2.73 40.13
CA VAL A 316 -0.44 2.48 41.50
C VAL A 316 -0.58 0.98 41.82
N PRO A 317 0.40 0.33 42.49
CA PRO A 317 0.38 -1.12 42.71
C PRO A 317 -0.70 -1.51 43.73
N ILE A 318 -1.54 -2.48 43.36
CA ILE A 318 -2.43 -3.17 44.31
C ILE A 318 -1.63 -4.30 44.93
N VAL A 319 -1.29 -4.15 46.22
CA VAL A 319 -0.73 -5.24 47.03
C VAL A 319 -1.86 -6.23 47.31
N LEU A 320 -1.81 -7.39 46.66
CA LEU A 320 -2.66 -8.54 46.99
C LEU A 320 -2.04 -9.26 48.19
N THR A 321 -2.85 -9.60 49.19
CA THR A 321 -2.38 -10.38 50.34
C THR A 321 -2.07 -11.82 49.91
N ALA A 322 -1.11 -12.47 50.57
CA ALA A 322 -0.66 -13.83 50.23
C ALA A 322 -1.78 -14.89 50.28
N GLU A 323 -2.88 -14.61 51.01
CA GLU A 323 -4.04 -15.49 51.08
C GLU A 323 -4.92 -15.47 49.81
N ASP A 324 -4.97 -14.34 49.10
CA ASP A 324 -5.77 -14.20 47.86
C ASP A 324 -5.10 -14.89 46.67
N GLU A 325 -3.77 -14.90 46.60
CA GLU A 325 -3.03 -15.65 45.58
C GLU A 325 -3.18 -17.18 45.74
N ALA A 326 -3.23 -17.67 46.99
CA ALA A 326 -3.42 -19.08 47.29
C ALA A 326 -4.81 -19.58 46.86
N ARG A 327 -5.86 -18.79 47.10
CA ARG A 327 -7.24 -19.12 46.66
C ARG A 327 -7.36 -19.13 45.15
N LYS A 328 -6.67 -18.22 44.44
CA LYS A 328 -6.66 -18.17 42.97
C LYS A 328 -5.93 -19.36 42.35
N LYS A 329 -4.80 -19.79 42.93
CA LYS A 329 -4.08 -21.01 42.51
C LYS A 329 -4.91 -22.28 42.72
N LYS A 330 -5.68 -22.38 43.81
CA LYS A 330 -6.54 -23.54 44.09
C LYS A 330 -7.73 -23.62 43.12
N ARG A 331 -8.38 -22.49 42.81
CA ARG A 331 -9.45 -22.45 41.78
C ARG A 331 -8.92 -22.76 40.37
N LYS A 332 -7.73 -22.28 40.01
CA LYS A 332 -7.10 -22.56 38.71
C LYS A 332 -6.77 -24.04 38.55
N LYS A 333 -6.29 -24.72 39.61
CA LYS A 333 -6.05 -26.18 39.60
C LYS A 333 -7.33 -27.01 39.45
N ILE A 334 -8.42 -26.60 40.09
CA ILE A 334 -9.73 -27.28 39.96
C ILE A 334 -10.28 -27.13 38.54
N ILE A 335 -10.20 -25.93 37.97
CA ILE A 335 -10.66 -25.66 36.59
C ILE A 335 -9.82 -26.46 35.57
N ILE A 336 -8.50 -26.52 35.74
CA ILE A 336 -7.62 -27.33 34.88
C ILE A 336 -7.99 -28.82 35.00
N GLY A 337 -8.26 -29.34 36.20
CA GLY A 337 -8.68 -30.73 36.39
C GLY A 337 -9.99 -31.07 35.70
N VAL A 338 -10.99 -30.19 35.77
CA VAL A 338 -12.29 -30.38 35.09
C VAL A 338 -12.15 -30.31 33.57
N VAL A 339 -11.36 -29.37 33.06
CA VAL A 339 -11.11 -29.22 31.61
C VAL A 339 -10.35 -30.43 31.06
N SER A 340 -9.33 -30.92 31.77
CA SER A 340 -8.61 -32.13 31.37
C SER A 340 -9.50 -33.37 31.34
N LEU A 341 -10.43 -33.52 32.31
CA LEU A 341 -11.36 -34.65 32.33
C LEU A 341 -12.34 -34.61 31.13
N LEU A 342 -12.83 -33.41 30.78
CA LEU A 342 -13.71 -33.22 29.63
C LEU A 342 -13.00 -33.47 28.29
N ILE A 343 -11.74 -33.07 28.17
CA ILE A 343 -10.92 -33.34 26.97
C ILE A 343 -10.66 -34.85 26.82
N THR A 344 -10.35 -35.56 27.91
CA THR A 344 -10.13 -37.01 27.87
C THR A 344 -11.42 -37.75 27.46
N LEU A 345 -12.57 -37.35 27.99
CA LEU A 345 -13.86 -37.92 27.57
C LEU A 345 -14.21 -37.59 26.11
N ALA A 346 -13.88 -36.39 25.63
CA ALA A 346 -14.08 -35.99 24.24
C ALA A 346 -13.14 -36.70 23.24
N ILE A 347 -12.01 -37.25 23.69
CA ILE A 347 -11.07 -38.04 22.87
C ILE A 347 -11.48 -39.53 22.84
N ILE A 348 -11.99 -40.08 23.95
CA ILE A 348 -12.32 -41.50 24.03
C ILE A 348 -13.57 -41.85 23.19
N ILE A 349 -14.55 -40.94 23.11
CA ILE A 349 -15.82 -41.20 22.40
C ILE A 349 -15.64 -41.31 20.86
N PRO A 350 -14.86 -40.45 20.18
CA PRO A 350 -14.63 -40.57 18.74
C PRO A 350 -13.72 -41.75 18.36
N VAL A 351 -12.74 -42.10 19.20
CA VAL A 351 -11.79 -43.19 18.93
C VAL A 351 -12.45 -44.56 19.01
N GLY A 352 -13.49 -44.72 19.85
CA GLY A 352 -14.29 -45.95 19.90
C GLY A 352 -15.20 -46.16 18.68
N VAL A 353 -15.56 -45.09 17.96
CA VAL A 353 -16.49 -45.16 16.80
C VAL A 353 -15.74 -45.29 15.47
N LEU A 354 -14.49 -44.82 15.38
CA LEU A 354 -13.66 -44.90 14.16
C LEU A 354 -12.97 -46.25 13.93
N LEU A 355 -12.97 -47.15 14.91
CA LEU A 355 -12.36 -48.49 14.79
C LEU A 355 -13.34 -49.62 14.40
N SER A 356 -14.63 -49.33 14.21
CA SER A 356 -15.66 -50.37 14.03
C SER A 356 -16.28 -50.52 12.64
N ASN A 357 -15.89 -49.77 11.60
CA ASN A 357 -16.47 -49.98 10.27
C ASN A 357 -15.40 -50.12 9.17
N LYS A 358 -14.91 -51.36 9.02
CA LYS A 358 -14.23 -51.83 7.81
C LYS A 358 -15.16 -52.83 7.11
N LYS A 359 -15.76 -52.44 5.98
CA LYS A 359 -16.16 -53.38 4.91
C LYS A 359 -16.36 -52.66 3.57
N SER A 360 -15.95 -53.38 2.53
CA SER A 360 -15.74 -53.10 1.12
C SER A 360 -16.92 -52.59 0.29
N SER A 361 -16.63 -51.78 -0.74
CA SER A 361 -17.13 -51.99 -2.13
C SER A 361 -16.37 -51.15 -3.15
N ASN A 362 -15.86 -51.80 -4.20
CA ASN A 362 -15.34 -51.23 -5.44
C ASN A 362 -16.43 -50.51 -6.25
N SER A 363 -16.12 -49.33 -6.80
CA SER A 363 -16.55 -48.94 -8.15
C SER A 363 -15.72 -47.77 -8.66
N SER A 364 -15.21 -47.92 -9.88
CA SER A 364 -14.32 -47.02 -10.60
C SER A 364 -15.07 -45.89 -11.31
N SER A 365 -14.58 -44.66 -11.19
CA SER A 365 -14.75 -43.61 -12.19
C SER A 365 -13.53 -42.68 -12.18
N SER A 366 -12.79 -42.73 -13.27
CA SER A 366 -11.54 -42.01 -13.56
C SER A 366 -11.75 -40.52 -13.81
N SER A 367 -11.01 -39.69 -13.08
CA SER A 367 -10.67 -38.32 -13.47
C SER A 367 -9.21 -38.08 -13.08
N ASP A 368 -8.36 -37.92 -14.10
CA ASP A 368 -6.91 -37.82 -13.99
C ASP A 368 -6.47 -36.60 -13.16
N ALA A 369 -6.02 -36.87 -11.94
CA ALA A 369 -5.18 -35.97 -11.17
C ALA A 369 -3.71 -36.31 -11.45
N ALA A 370 -2.93 -35.29 -11.83
CA ALA A 370 -1.51 -35.39 -12.11
C ALA A 370 -0.76 -36.09 -10.97
N GLY A 371 -0.17 -37.24 -11.28
CA GLY A 371 0.60 -38.06 -10.34
C GLY A 371 1.90 -37.38 -9.93
N GLY A 372 1.89 -36.75 -8.76
CA GLY A 372 3.09 -36.56 -7.94
C GLY A 372 3.41 -37.88 -7.24
N SER A 373 4.65 -38.36 -7.40
CA SER A 373 5.23 -39.54 -6.76
C SER A 373 4.62 -39.86 -5.38
N SER A 374 3.97 -41.02 -5.26
CA SER A 374 3.38 -41.58 -4.03
C SER A 374 4.43 -42.07 -3.02
N GLY A 375 5.58 -41.41 -2.94
CA GLY A 375 6.65 -41.71 -1.98
C GLY A 375 6.38 -41.05 -0.63
N SER A 376 6.88 -41.66 0.45
CA SER A 376 6.85 -41.02 1.78
C SER A 376 7.59 -39.68 1.75
N LEU A 377 7.00 -38.62 2.33
CA LEU A 377 7.64 -37.31 2.51
C LEU A 377 8.91 -37.39 3.39
N THR A 378 9.11 -38.51 4.07
CA THR A 378 10.28 -38.78 4.90
C THR A 378 11.27 -39.76 4.28
N SER A 379 11.11 -40.11 3.00
CA SER A 379 11.89 -41.17 2.33
C SER A 379 13.42 -40.98 2.39
N ASN A 380 13.93 -39.76 2.48
CA ASN A 380 15.38 -39.54 2.63
C ASN A 380 15.94 -40.04 3.97
N LEU A 381 15.07 -40.34 4.94
CA LEU A 381 15.42 -40.94 6.24
C LEU A 381 15.43 -42.47 6.21
N ASP A 382 14.97 -43.11 5.13
CA ASP A 382 14.90 -44.57 5.03
C ASP A 382 16.30 -45.19 5.21
N GLY A 383 16.40 -46.15 6.14
CA GLY A 383 17.66 -46.81 6.48
C GLY A 383 18.68 -45.95 7.25
N LYS A 384 18.33 -44.73 7.67
CA LYS A 384 19.16 -43.90 8.57
C LYS A 384 18.86 -44.21 10.04
N ASP A 385 19.87 -44.07 10.90
CA ASP A 385 19.71 -44.29 12.35
C ASP A 385 19.17 -43.01 13.04
N PRO A 386 17.99 -43.04 13.68
CA PRO A 386 17.46 -41.91 14.46
C PRO A 386 18.32 -41.49 15.66
N ASN A 387 19.25 -42.34 16.08
CA ASN A 387 20.19 -42.03 17.15
C ASN A 387 21.46 -41.32 16.68
N SER A 388 21.60 -41.07 15.37
CA SER A 388 22.69 -40.23 14.84
C SER A 388 22.57 -38.76 15.26
N VAL A 389 21.38 -38.33 15.69
CA VAL A 389 21.13 -36.97 16.20
C VAL A 389 21.36 -36.94 17.72
N PRO A 390 22.27 -36.09 18.23
CA PRO A 390 22.50 -35.90 19.66
C PRO A 390 21.23 -35.53 20.42
N LYS A 391 21.15 -35.94 21.69
CA LYS A 391 19.93 -35.80 22.51
C LYS A 391 19.49 -34.33 22.67
N GLU A 392 20.45 -33.42 22.73
CA GLU A 392 20.24 -31.98 22.85
C GLU A 392 19.62 -31.32 21.61
N ASP A 393 19.71 -31.96 20.44
CA ASP A 393 19.17 -31.42 19.19
C ASP A 393 17.87 -32.09 18.75
N LYS A 394 17.48 -33.19 19.40
CA LYS A 394 16.27 -33.94 19.05
C LYS A 394 15.03 -33.07 19.15
N GLY A 395 14.18 -33.13 18.13
CA GLY A 395 12.98 -32.29 18.00
C GLY A 395 13.26 -30.83 17.59
N GLY A 396 14.54 -30.46 17.50
CA GLY A 396 15.00 -29.12 17.14
C GLY A 396 15.29 -28.97 15.65
N TYR A 397 15.87 -27.82 15.32
CA TYR A 397 16.16 -27.44 13.93
C TYR A 397 17.08 -28.44 13.22
N PHE A 398 18.12 -28.93 13.91
CA PHE A 398 19.14 -29.85 13.37
C PHE A 398 18.71 -31.31 13.35
N ASP A 399 17.45 -31.63 13.68
CA ASP A 399 16.93 -32.99 13.69
C ASP A 399 15.99 -33.23 12.49
N PRO A 400 16.48 -33.88 11.42
CA PRO A 400 15.67 -34.24 10.26
C PRO A 400 14.45 -35.11 10.56
N TRP A 401 14.45 -35.86 11.67
CA TRP A 401 13.30 -36.66 12.09
C TRP A 401 12.14 -35.81 12.63
N SER A 402 12.40 -34.53 12.92
CA SER A 402 11.41 -33.57 13.37
C SER A 402 10.85 -32.69 12.24
N TRP A 403 11.38 -32.85 11.03
CA TRP A 403 10.96 -32.11 9.84
C TRP A 403 9.73 -32.76 9.22
N TYR A 404 8.84 -31.94 8.68
CA TYR A 404 7.65 -32.42 7.98
C TYR A 404 7.97 -33.18 6.68
N ASP A 405 8.97 -32.70 5.96
CA ASP A 405 9.35 -33.16 4.62
C ASP A 405 10.88 -33.19 4.52
N THR A 406 11.44 -34.35 4.15
CA THR A 406 12.86 -34.57 3.93
C THR A 406 13.22 -34.85 2.47
N VAL A 407 12.25 -34.83 1.56
CA VAL A 407 12.47 -35.07 0.13
C VAL A 407 13.43 -34.02 -0.42
N ASP A 408 14.40 -34.50 -1.20
CA ASP A 408 15.49 -33.72 -1.81
C ASP A 408 16.49 -33.08 -0.84
N PHE A 409 16.35 -33.29 0.47
CA PHE A 409 17.28 -32.79 1.48
C PHE A 409 18.39 -33.79 1.82
N ASN A 410 19.59 -33.29 2.07
CA ASN A 410 20.62 -34.06 2.77
C ASN A 410 20.33 -34.11 4.27
N VAL A 411 19.87 -35.26 4.74
CA VAL A 411 19.49 -35.50 6.15
C VAL A 411 20.67 -35.92 7.05
N THR A 412 21.91 -35.78 6.59
CA THR A 412 23.08 -36.06 7.42
C THR A 412 23.20 -34.99 8.50
N TYR A 413 23.21 -35.41 9.77
CA TYR A 413 23.34 -34.49 10.90
C TYR A 413 24.62 -33.65 10.81
N THR A 414 24.48 -32.34 10.98
CA THR A 414 25.59 -31.40 11.08
C THR A 414 25.16 -30.13 11.81
N LYS A 415 26.05 -29.59 12.64
CA LYS A 415 25.91 -28.28 13.31
C LYS A 415 26.67 -27.15 12.62
N GLN A 416 27.23 -27.42 11.44
CA GLN A 416 27.99 -26.42 10.71
C GLN A 416 27.08 -25.24 10.31
N LEU A 417 27.62 -24.04 10.51
CA LEU A 417 26.97 -22.78 10.18
C LEU A 417 27.89 -21.97 9.26
N VAL A 418 27.32 -21.18 8.36
CA VAL A 418 28.01 -20.14 7.60
C VAL A 418 27.24 -18.83 7.81
N GLY A 419 27.91 -17.76 8.23
CA GLY A 419 27.20 -16.52 8.61
C GLY A 419 26.22 -16.72 9.77
N GLY A 420 26.40 -17.76 10.59
CA GLY A 420 25.43 -18.13 11.64
C GLY A 420 24.15 -18.78 11.12
N LEU A 421 24.08 -19.16 9.84
CA LEU A 421 22.97 -19.86 9.22
C LEU A 421 23.34 -21.33 8.94
N PRO A 422 22.41 -22.27 9.17
CA PRO A 422 22.70 -23.69 9.10
C PRO A 422 22.79 -24.20 7.67
N ILE A 423 23.66 -25.20 7.47
CA ILE A 423 23.86 -25.88 6.16
C ILE A 423 23.17 -27.25 6.07
N ILE A 424 22.59 -27.74 7.16
CA ILE A 424 21.88 -29.03 7.16
C ILE A 424 20.75 -29.00 6.12
N GLY A 425 20.53 -30.11 5.42
CA GLY A 425 19.62 -30.18 4.28
C GLY A 425 20.28 -29.92 2.93
N LEU A 426 21.47 -29.28 2.88
CA LEU A 426 22.15 -28.99 1.63
C LEU A 426 22.94 -30.17 1.07
N ASN A 427 22.82 -30.37 -0.23
CA ASN A 427 23.77 -31.19 -1.00
C ASN A 427 25.06 -30.39 -1.25
N SER A 428 26.21 -31.03 -1.10
CA SER A 428 27.53 -30.40 -1.25
C SER A 428 28.00 -30.32 -2.71
N THR A 429 27.38 -31.08 -3.61
CA THR A 429 27.63 -31.06 -5.06
C THR A 429 26.54 -30.29 -5.78
N TRP A 430 26.90 -29.60 -6.87
CA TRP A 430 25.97 -28.86 -7.71
C TRP A 430 26.42 -28.89 -9.18
N ASN A 431 25.47 -28.61 -10.09
CA ASN A 431 25.74 -28.52 -11.52
C ASN A 431 25.14 -27.21 -12.04
N ASP A 432 25.99 -26.33 -12.54
CA ASP A 432 25.59 -25.07 -13.16
C ASP A 432 25.58 -25.16 -14.70
N ASN A 433 25.85 -26.32 -15.30
CA ASN A 433 25.74 -26.53 -16.75
C ASN A 433 24.29 -26.82 -17.16
N VAL A 434 23.38 -25.91 -16.85
CA VAL A 434 21.95 -25.98 -17.20
C VAL A 434 21.48 -24.62 -17.73
N GLN A 435 20.75 -24.63 -18.83
CA GLN A 435 20.19 -23.45 -19.48
C GLN A 435 18.67 -23.40 -19.27
N ALA A 436 18.13 -22.25 -18.83
CA ALA A 436 16.68 -22.08 -18.65
C ALA A 436 15.92 -22.25 -19.97
N ASN A 437 16.30 -21.49 -20.99
CA ASN A 437 15.67 -21.47 -22.30
C ASN A 437 16.66 -21.08 -23.41
N PRO A 438 16.32 -21.24 -24.70
CA PRO A 438 17.26 -21.00 -25.81
C PRO A 438 17.77 -19.57 -25.95
N ASN A 439 17.13 -18.59 -25.32
CA ASN A 439 17.42 -17.16 -25.50
C ASN A 439 18.37 -16.58 -24.43
N VAL A 440 18.74 -17.38 -23.42
CA VAL A 440 19.57 -16.93 -22.30
C VAL A 440 20.75 -17.86 -22.09
N PRO A 441 21.89 -17.38 -21.59
CA PRO A 441 23.04 -18.25 -21.33
C PRO A 441 22.75 -19.26 -20.23
N ASN A 442 23.49 -20.36 -20.30
CA ASN A 442 23.60 -21.38 -19.27
C ASN A 442 24.02 -20.74 -17.91
N LEU A 443 23.69 -21.34 -16.76
CA LEU A 443 24.00 -20.77 -15.44
C LEU A 443 25.50 -20.56 -15.21
N GLN A 444 26.36 -21.46 -15.70
CA GLN A 444 27.83 -21.30 -15.60
C GLN A 444 28.36 -20.08 -16.38
N ASP A 445 27.57 -19.59 -17.36
CA ASP A 445 27.92 -18.46 -18.22
C ASP A 445 27.26 -17.18 -17.70
N SER A 446 27.93 -16.04 -17.96
CA SER A 446 27.49 -14.74 -17.46
C SER A 446 26.26 -14.22 -18.21
N PHE A 447 25.18 -13.95 -17.48
CA PHE A 447 24.02 -13.23 -18.00
C PHE A 447 24.36 -11.77 -18.29
N GLN A 448 23.96 -11.26 -19.45
CA GLN A 448 24.28 -9.90 -19.90
C GLN A 448 23.19 -8.91 -19.43
N TYR A 449 23.15 -8.63 -18.12
CA TYR A 449 22.18 -7.69 -17.55
C TYR A 449 22.23 -6.32 -18.21
N GLY A 450 21.05 -5.73 -18.43
CA GLY A 450 20.87 -4.46 -19.14
C GLY A 450 21.00 -4.54 -20.66
N LYS A 451 21.37 -5.70 -21.22
CA LYS A 451 21.28 -6.00 -22.67
C LYS A 451 20.24 -7.06 -22.95
N THR A 452 20.23 -8.12 -22.15
CA THR A 452 19.20 -9.15 -22.16
C THR A 452 18.19 -8.82 -21.06
N PRO A 453 16.91 -8.65 -21.38
CA PRO A 453 15.91 -8.36 -20.36
C PRO A 453 15.72 -9.55 -19.42
N ILE A 454 15.48 -9.25 -18.16
CA ILE A 454 15.01 -10.21 -17.16
C ILE A 454 13.56 -10.56 -17.47
N ARG A 455 13.23 -11.85 -17.53
CA ARG A 455 11.87 -12.36 -17.65
C ARG A 455 11.62 -13.34 -16.52
N GLY A 456 11.17 -12.79 -15.40
CA GLY A 456 11.03 -13.50 -14.15
C GLY A 456 9.61 -13.62 -13.64
N VAL A 457 9.46 -14.41 -12.59
CA VAL A 457 8.22 -14.52 -11.81
C VAL A 457 8.54 -14.54 -10.33
N ASN A 458 7.63 -14.02 -9.52
CA ASN A 458 7.68 -14.11 -8.07
C ASN A 458 7.10 -15.46 -7.61
N VAL A 459 7.66 -16.03 -6.55
CA VAL A 459 7.02 -17.11 -5.76
C VAL A 459 6.40 -16.52 -4.49
N GLY A 460 5.57 -15.49 -4.65
CA GLY A 460 4.85 -14.79 -3.58
C GLY A 460 3.85 -15.68 -2.86
N GLY A 461 3.54 -15.35 -1.61
CA GLY A 461 2.69 -16.17 -0.73
C GLY A 461 3.33 -17.47 -0.25
N TRP A 462 4.58 -17.81 -0.64
CA TRP A 462 5.23 -19.05 -0.23
C TRP A 462 5.93 -18.96 1.12
N LEU A 463 7.05 -18.23 1.22
CA LEU A 463 7.85 -18.11 2.46
C LEU A 463 7.42 -16.93 3.36
N ASN A 464 6.37 -16.23 2.92
CA ASN A 464 5.73 -15.09 3.55
C ASN A 464 4.27 -15.09 3.09
N LEU A 465 3.32 -15.25 4.01
CA LEU A 465 1.91 -15.46 3.67
C LEU A 465 1.21 -14.15 3.34
N GLU A 466 0.36 -14.21 2.30
CA GLU A 466 -0.49 -13.10 1.89
C GLU A 466 -1.93 -13.55 1.74
N PRO A 467 -2.89 -12.83 2.35
CA PRO A 467 -4.30 -13.23 2.37
C PRO A 467 -4.93 -13.41 0.99
N PHE A 468 -4.59 -12.59 0.00
CA PHE A 468 -5.21 -12.70 -1.32
C PHE A 468 -4.62 -13.86 -2.16
N ILE A 469 -3.38 -14.27 -1.88
CA ILE A 469 -2.72 -15.41 -2.53
C ILE A 469 -3.21 -16.72 -1.94
N THR A 470 -3.33 -16.77 -0.61
CA THR A 470 -3.75 -17.96 0.18
C THR A 470 -4.99 -17.70 1.05
N PRO A 471 -6.12 -17.28 0.47
CA PRO A 471 -7.32 -16.89 1.22
C PRO A 471 -7.87 -18.01 2.10
N SER A 472 -7.60 -19.28 1.78
CA SER A 472 -8.06 -20.44 2.58
C SER A 472 -7.62 -20.37 4.05
N TYR A 473 -6.45 -19.79 4.35
CA TYR A 473 -5.94 -19.64 5.71
C TYR A 473 -6.67 -18.57 6.51
N PHE A 474 -7.25 -17.57 5.84
CA PHE A 474 -7.83 -16.39 6.47
C PHE A 474 -9.36 -16.45 6.51
N GLN A 475 -10.00 -16.99 5.47
CA GLN A 475 -11.46 -17.00 5.29
C GLN A 475 -12.23 -17.79 6.38
N GLN A 476 -11.56 -18.68 7.11
CA GLN A 476 -12.15 -19.44 8.21
C GLN A 476 -12.39 -18.60 9.47
N PHE A 477 -11.75 -17.42 9.56
CA PHE A 477 -11.88 -16.51 10.69
C PHE A 477 -12.93 -15.45 10.40
N GLY A 478 -13.69 -15.06 11.43
CA GLY A 478 -14.66 -13.98 11.30
C GLY A 478 -13.97 -12.62 11.42
N ALA A 479 -14.62 -11.54 10.94
CA ALA A 479 -14.08 -10.18 11.05
C ALA A 479 -13.68 -9.78 12.49
N ARG A 480 -14.38 -10.31 13.51
CA ARG A 480 -14.09 -10.07 14.92
C ARG A 480 -12.78 -10.69 15.41
N ASP A 481 -12.26 -11.70 14.72
CA ASP A 481 -10.98 -12.32 15.04
C ASP A 481 -9.79 -11.44 14.62
N ASN A 482 -10.00 -10.52 13.66
CA ASN A 482 -8.99 -9.60 13.14
C ASN A 482 -7.68 -10.29 12.72
N ILE A 483 -7.83 -11.38 11.95
CA ILE A 483 -6.71 -12.11 11.34
C ILE A 483 -6.48 -11.55 9.94
N VAL A 484 -5.44 -10.72 9.80
CA VAL A 484 -5.24 -9.83 8.66
C VAL A 484 -3.84 -9.93 8.04
N ASP A 485 -2.97 -10.75 8.62
CA ASP A 485 -1.58 -10.96 8.19
C ASP A 485 -1.02 -12.24 8.83
N GLU A 486 0.21 -12.62 8.45
CA GLU A 486 0.90 -13.78 9.05
C GLU A 486 1.06 -13.61 10.56
N TYR A 487 1.43 -12.41 11.04
CA TYR A 487 1.60 -12.15 12.48
C TYR A 487 0.36 -12.50 13.32
N THR A 488 -0.80 -12.00 12.92
CA THR A 488 -2.08 -12.23 13.62
C THR A 488 -2.55 -13.66 13.47
N LEU A 489 -2.36 -14.29 12.31
CA LEU A 489 -2.68 -15.71 12.08
C LEU A 489 -1.91 -16.61 13.04
N LEU A 490 -0.57 -16.48 13.06
CA LEU A 490 0.29 -17.33 13.89
C LEU A 490 0.07 -17.06 15.39
N SER A 491 -0.21 -15.81 15.76
CA SER A 491 -0.60 -15.46 17.14
C SER A 491 -1.89 -16.16 17.58
N LYS A 492 -2.86 -16.30 16.66
CA LYS A 492 -4.17 -16.89 16.94
C LYS A 492 -4.12 -18.40 17.09
N ILE A 493 -3.42 -19.09 16.18
CA ILE A 493 -3.39 -20.57 16.12
C ILE A 493 -2.34 -21.16 17.07
N GLY A 494 -1.35 -20.36 17.46
CA GLY A 494 -0.28 -20.76 18.37
C GLY A 494 0.80 -21.64 17.71
N PRO A 495 1.93 -21.85 18.41
CA PRO A 495 3.16 -22.36 17.80
C PRO A 495 3.05 -23.79 17.22
N THR A 496 2.27 -24.68 17.86
CA THR A 496 2.12 -26.06 17.39
C THR A 496 1.36 -26.13 16.07
N GLN A 497 0.23 -25.42 15.97
CA GLN A 497 -0.57 -25.37 14.75
C GLN A 497 0.16 -24.56 13.66
N ALA A 498 0.85 -23.48 14.04
CA ALA A 498 1.70 -22.70 13.17
C ALA A 498 2.78 -23.56 12.49
N LYS A 499 3.51 -24.38 13.25
CA LYS A 499 4.52 -25.30 12.70
C LYS A 499 3.91 -26.25 11.67
N GLN A 500 2.81 -26.90 12.02
CA GLN A 500 2.14 -27.85 11.12
C GLN A 500 1.62 -27.17 9.84
N LEU A 501 0.95 -26.02 9.98
CA LEU A 501 0.39 -25.26 8.86
C LEU A 501 1.50 -24.79 7.91
N LEU A 502 2.51 -24.11 8.44
CA LEU A 502 3.57 -23.51 7.64
C LEU A 502 4.47 -24.56 6.99
N GLU A 503 4.84 -25.64 7.68
CA GLU A 503 5.65 -26.68 7.03
C GLU A 503 4.89 -27.41 5.92
N THR A 504 3.60 -27.67 6.11
CA THR A 504 2.75 -28.25 5.05
C THR A 504 2.68 -27.31 3.85
N HIS A 505 2.48 -26.01 4.12
CA HIS A 505 2.46 -24.97 3.08
C HIS A 505 3.79 -24.87 2.34
N TYR A 506 4.91 -24.71 3.06
CA TYR A 506 6.23 -24.58 2.46
C TYR A 506 6.64 -25.82 1.65
N SER A 507 6.19 -27.00 2.05
CA SER A 507 6.45 -28.25 1.33
C SER A 507 5.66 -28.37 0.02
N SER A 508 4.40 -27.93 0.00
CA SER A 508 3.45 -28.26 -1.07
C SER A 508 3.11 -27.11 -2.03
N PHE A 509 3.02 -25.87 -1.55
CA PHE A 509 2.56 -24.72 -2.34
C PHE A 509 3.51 -24.37 -3.49
N VAL A 510 4.81 -24.35 -3.21
CA VAL A 510 5.88 -24.26 -4.22
C VAL A 510 6.78 -25.47 -4.06
N ASN A 511 6.90 -26.26 -5.12
CA ASN A 511 7.60 -27.54 -5.10
C ASN A 511 8.43 -27.73 -6.38
N ARG A 512 9.07 -28.90 -6.52
CA ARG A 512 9.91 -29.23 -7.68
C ARG A 512 9.23 -28.99 -9.03
N GLN A 513 7.95 -29.35 -9.14
CA GLN A 513 7.17 -29.22 -10.37
C GLN A 513 6.94 -27.74 -10.72
N THR A 514 6.75 -26.86 -9.73
CA THR A 514 6.65 -25.41 -9.92
C THR A 514 7.79 -24.85 -10.76
N PHE A 515 9.05 -25.18 -10.42
CA PHE A 515 10.21 -24.64 -11.14
C PHE A 515 10.39 -25.22 -12.55
N LYS A 516 9.94 -26.45 -12.76
CA LYS A 516 9.89 -27.04 -14.11
C LYS A 516 8.89 -26.29 -14.97
N GLU A 517 7.70 -26.01 -14.45
CA GLU A 517 6.66 -25.25 -15.15
C GLU A 517 7.08 -23.80 -15.41
N ILE A 518 7.77 -23.14 -14.46
CA ILE A 518 8.35 -21.80 -14.65
C ILE A 518 9.33 -21.79 -15.83
N ARG A 519 10.23 -22.77 -15.90
CA ARG A 519 11.15 -22.94 -17.04
C ARG A 519 10.38 -23.21 -18.34
N GLU A 520 9.37 -24.07 -18.29
CA GLU A 520 8.51 -24.36 -19.43
C GLU A 520 7.69 -23.14 -19.86
N ALA A 521 7.37 -22.19 -18.99
CA ALA A 521 6.78 -20.90 -19.33
C ALA A 521 7.79 -19.92 -19.96
N GLY A 522 9.04 -20.35 -20.19
CA GLY A 522 10.07 -19.57 -20.85
C GLY A 522 10.74 -18.50 -19.98
N MET A 523 10.56 -18.56 -18.66
CA MET A 523 11.22 -17.66 -17.72
C MET A 523 12.71 -17.96 -17.60
N ASP A 524 13.46 -16.99 -17.07
CA ASP A 524 14.90 -17.10 -16.79
C ASP A 524 15.28 -16.74 -15.36
N HIS A 525 14.41 -16.05 -14.62
CA HIS A 525 14.62 -15.67 -13.22
C HIS A 525 13.42 -16.02 -12.33
N VAL A 526 13.68 -16.21 -11.03
CA VAL A 526 12.66 -16.34 -9.99
C VAL A 526 13.02 -15.43 -8.82
N ARG A 527 12.07 -14.62 -8.36
CA ARG A 527 12.20 -13.79 -7.15
C ARG A 527 11.57 -14.50 -5.96
N PHE A 528 12.30 -14.52 -4.84
CA PHE A 528 11.94 -15.23 -3.61
C PHE A 528 11.70 -14.22 -2.48
N PRO A 529 10.43 -13.79 -2.28
CA PRO A 529 10.03 -13.03 -1.11
C PRO A 529 10.18 -13.85 0.18
N PHE A 530 10.81 -13.30 1.21
CA PHE A 530 10.88 -13.90 2.54
C PHE A 530 10.88 -12.86 3.66
N GLY A 531 10.29 -13.22 4.81
CA GLY A 531 10.36 -12.41 6.02
C GLY A 531 11.65 -12.62 6.81
N TYR A 532 12.02 -11.64 7.64
CA TYR A 532 13.22 -11.73 8.48
C TYR A 532 13.25 -12.93 9.43
N TRP A 533 12.09 -13.46 9.81
CA TRP A 533 11.94 -14.64 10.68
C TRP A 533 12.52 -15.93 10.08
N MET A 534 12.75 -15.96 8.76
CA MET A 534 13.53 -17.00 8.09
C MET A 534 14.98 -17.06 8.61
N VAL A 535 15.53 -15.92 9.05
CA VAL A 535 16.90 -15.81 9.55
C VAL A 535 16.90 -15.78 11.07
N GLN A 536 16.05 -14.97 11.68
CA GLN A 536 16.02 -14.78 13.13
C GLN A 536 14.69 -14.18 13.58
N THR A 537 14.17 -14.62 14.72
CA THR A 537 13.03 -13.99 15.42
C THR A 537 13.50 -13.21 16.64
N TYR A 538 12.66 -12.28 17.11
CA TYR A 538 12.90 -11.48 18.31
C TYR A 538 11.78 -11.68 19.35
N ASP A 539 12.01 -11.20 20.58
CA ASP A 539 11.04 -11.32 21.67
C ASP A 539 9.69 -10.73 21.28
N GLY A 540 8.62 -11.53 21.43
CA GLY A 540 7.26 -11.15 21.08
C GLY A 540 6.84 -11.49 19.64
N ASP A 541 7.73 -12.09 18.85
CA ASP A 541 7.38 -12.60 17.53
C ASP A 541 6.56 -13.90 17.63
N PRO A 542 5.45 -14.03 16.89
CA PRO A 542 4.70 -15.27 16.76
C PRO A 542 5.23 -16.16 15.64
N TYR A 543 6.20 -15.68 14.86
CA TYR A 543 6.72 -16.35 13.67
C TYR A 543 7.48 -17.63 13.99
N LEU A 544 7.48 -18.54 13.01
CA LEU A 544 8.22 -19.78 13.09
C LEU A 544 9.69 -19.56 12.71
N ALA A 545 10.56 -19.53 13.72
CA ALA A 545 11.97 -19.23 13.53
C ALA A 545 12.68 -20.23 12.60
N GLN A 546 13.34 -19.70 11.57
CA GLN A 546 14.28 -20.40 10.66
C GLN A 546 13.73 -21.59 9.86
N VAL A 547 12.46 -21.97 9.99
CA VAL A 547 11.93 -23.13 9.28
C VAL A 547 11.87 -22.92 7.77
N SER A 548 11.48 -21.73 7.31
CA SER A 548 11.46 -21.39 5.88
C SER A 548 12.86 -21.42 5.23
N TRP A 549 13.95 -21.32 6.01
CA TRP A 549 15.33 -21.32 5.50
C TRP A 549 15.65 -22.55 4.67
N ARG A 550 15.32 -23.75 5.14
CA ARG A 550 15.58 -24.99 4.38
C ARG A 550 14.78 -25.04 3.09
N TYR A 551 13.56 -24.53 3.08
CA TYR A 551 12.71 -24.49 1.89
C TYR A 551 13.22 -23.48 0.86
N LEU A 552 13.71 -22.31 1.29
CA LEU A 552 14.43 -21.37 0.41
C LEU A 552 15.60 -22.08 -0.28
N LEU A 553 16.46 -22.73 0.49
CA LEU A 553 17.63 -23.42 -0.04
C LEU A 553 17.25 -24.52 -1.03
N ARG A 554 16.20 -25.28 -0.75
CA ARG A 554 15.64 -26.29 -1.69
C ARG A 554 15.11 -25.64 -2.97
N GLY A 555 14.41 -24.53 -2.87
CA GLY A 555 13.93 -23.77 -4.02
C GLY A 555 15.07 -23.25 -4.90
N ILE A 556 16.18 -22.79 -4.31
CA ILE A 556 17.38 -22.40 -5.05
C ILE A 556 17.98 -23.59 -5.81
N GLU A 557 17.99 -24.78 -5.21
CA GLU A 557 18.41 -26.00 -5.92
C GLU A 557 17.48 -26.36 -7.08
N TYR A 558 16.16 -26.19 -6.91
CA TYR A 558 15.21 -26.38 -8.01
C TYR A 558 15.39 -25.35 -9.13
N CYS A 559 15.69 -24.09 -8.81
CA CYS A 559 16.09 -23.09 -9.79
C CYS A 559 17.33 -23.55 -10.57
N ARG A 560 18.39 -23.98 -9.86
CA ARG A 560 19.64 -24.46 -10.49
C ARG A 560 19.38 -25.62 -11.46
N GLN A 561 18.61 -26.62 -11.03
CA GLN A 561 18.25 -27.79 -11.85
C GLN A 561 17.45 -27.42 -13.11
N ASN A 562 16.83 -26.24 -13.13
CA ASN A 562 16.06 -25.72 -14.24
C ASN A 562 16.77 -24.59 -15.00
N GLY A 563 18.02 -24.27 -14.66
CA GLY A 563 18.77 -23.18 -15.30
C GLY A 563 18.29 -21.77 -14.95
N LEU A 564 17.41 -21.64 -13.94
CA LEU A 564 16.80 -20.39 -13.51
C LEU A 564 17.71 -19.66 -12.52
N ARG A 565 17.80 -18.34 -12.66
CA ARG A 565 18.53 -17.44 -11.75
C ARG A 565 17.61 -16.93 -10.65
N VAL A 566 18.19 -16.50 -9.53
CA VAL A 566 17.48 -16.18 -8.29
C VAL A 566 17.70 -14.71 -7.93
N ASN A 567 16.59 -14.04 -7.63
CA ASN A 567 16.54 -12.79 -6.89
C ASN A 567 16.06 -13.06 -5.47
N LEU A 568 16.92 -12.85 -4.47
CA LEU A 568 16.53 -12.91 -3.06
C LEU A 568 15.84 -11.61 -2.68
N ASP A 569 14.76 -11.66 -1.91
CA ASP A 569 14.04 -10.45 -1.52
C ASP A 569 13.64 -10.50 -0.04
N LEU A 570 14.27 -9.66 0.78
CA LEU A 570 13.84 -9.46 2.17
C LEU A 570 12.55 -8.64 2.16
N HIS A 571 11.45 -9.37 2.18
CA HIS A 571 10.11 -8.86 1.94
C HIS A 571 9.45 -8.28 3.20
N GLY A 572 9.93 -8.69 4.38
CA GLY A 572 9.50 -8.14 5.67
C GLY A 572 10.69 -7.85 6.57
N ALA A 573 10.92 -6.57 6.90
CA ALA A 573 11.94 -6.13 7.84
C ALA A 573 11.40 -6.08 9.28
N PRO A 574 12.26 -6.22 10.32
CA PRO A 574 11.86 -5.99 11.71
C PRO A 574 11.17 -4.64 11.90
N GLY A 575 9.98 -4.67 12.50
CA GLY A 575 9.15 -3.47 12.71
C GLY A 575 8.27 -3.08 11.52
N SER A 576 8.32 -3.78 10.39
CA SER A 576 7.67 -3.43 9.11
C SER A 576 8.18 -2.13 8.50
N GLN A 577 8.52 -2.20 7.20
CA GLN A 577 9.01 -1.08 6.39
C GLN A 577 7.90 -0.27 5.70
N ASN A 578 6.67 -0.78 5.68
CA ASN A 578 5.56 -0.17 4.95
C ASN A 578 4.21 -0.23 5.67
N GLY A 579 4.10 -1.04 6.73
CA GLY A 579 2.88 -1.17 7.52
C GLY A 579 1.80 -2.01 6.85
N TRP A 580 2.13 -2.75 5.79
CA TRP A 580 1.20 -3.58 5.03
C TRP A 580 1.30 -5.05 5.40
N ASN A 581 0.22 -5.81 5.13
CA ASN A 581 0.11 -7.22 5.51
C ASN A 581 1.25 -8.08 4.94
N HIS A 582 1.67 -7.83 3.69
CA HIS A 582 2.72 -8.58 3.02
C HIS A 582 4.11 -8.30 3.60
N SER A 583 4.34 -7.27 4.43
CA SER A 583 5.58 -7.21 5.23
C SER A 583 5.59 -8.20 6.41
N GLY A 584 4.55 -9.01 6.55
CA GLY A 584 4.28 -9.94 7.66
C GLY A 584 3.39 -9.35 8.76
N ARG A 585 3.29 -8.01 8.86
CA ARG A 585 2.58 -7.33 9.94
C ARG A 585 2.03 -5.98 9.51
N GLN A 586 0.72 -5.90 9.37
CA GLN A 586 0.01 -4.66 9.13
C GLN A 586 0.01 -3.76 10.38
N GLY A 587 0.18 -2.45 10.18
CA GLY A 587 0.08 -1.44 11.23
C GLY A 587 1.15 -0.36 11.14
N VAL A 588 1.65 0.08 12.30
CA VAL A 588 2.62 1.17 12.40
C VAL A 588 3.97 0.74 11.82
N ILE A 589 4.55 1.60 10.97
CA ILE A 589 5.91 1.45 10.45
C ILE A 589 6.92 1.70 11.59
N GLY A 590 7.56 0.64 12.05
CA GLY A 590 8.59 0.65 13.09
C GLY A 590 10.01 0.41 12.56
N TRP A 591 10.18 0.19 11.26
CA TRP A 591 11.49 0.17 10.61
C TRP A 591 11.99 1.60 10.39
N LEU A 592 13.18 1.94 10.89
CA LEU A 592 13.75 3.30 10.82
C LEU A 592 12.87 4.41 11.42
N ASN A 593 11.84 4.07 12.20
CA ASN A 593 10.94 5.03 12.83
C ASN A 593 10.53 4.57 14.23
N GLY A 594 10.03 5.50 15.04
CA GLY A 594 9.62 5.23 16.41
C GLY A 594 10.79 4.97 17.37
N THR A 595 10.46 4.58 18.60
CA THR A 595 11.42 4.37 19.69
C THR A 595 12.42 3.25 19.40
N ASP A 596 11.99 2.23 18.67
CA ASP A 596 12.82 1.07 18.31
C ASP A 596 13.40 1.17 16.89
N GLY A 597 13.27 2.33 16.23
CA GLY A 597 13.67 2.50 14.83
C GLY A 597 15.16 2.20 14.57
N GLU A 598 16.07 2.66 15.44
CA GLU A 598 17.50 2.35 15.31
C GLU A 598 17.81 0.88 15.60
N LEU A 599 17.10 0.29 16.57
CA LEU A 599 17.25 -1.13 16.89
C LEU A 599 16.83 -2.00 15.71
N ASN A 600 15.68 -1.69 15.10
CA ASN A 600 15.19 -2.39 13.91
C ASN A 600 16.07 -2.14 12.68
N ALA A 601 16.65 -0.94 12.53
CA ALA A 601 17.65 -0.64 11.51
C ALA A 601 18.85 -1.60 11.62
N GLN A 602 19.41 -1.72 12.82
CA GLN A 602 20.57 -2.57 13.09
C GLN A 602 20.23 -4.04 12.93
N ARG A 603 19.07 -4.49 13.43
CA ARG A 603 18.58 -5.86 13.23
C ARG A 603 18.51 -6.23 11.75
N THR A 604 18.00 -5.32 10.92
CA THR A 604 17.94 -5.52 9.46
C THR A 604 19.34 -5.65 8.84
N LEU A 605 20.32 -4.84 9.29
CA LEU A 605 21.72 -4.97 8.87
C LEU A 605 22.34 -6.30 9.33
N ASP A 606 22.06 -6.74 10.56
CA ASP A 606 22.56 -8.01 11.09
C ASP A 606 22.01 -9.21 10.30
N ILE A 607 20.74 -9.14 9.89
CA ILE A 607 20.11 -10.13 9.00
C ILE A 607 20.83 -10.16 7.66
N HIS A 608 21.08 -9.00 7.05
CA HIS A 608 21.84 -8.94 5.79
C HIS A 608 23.24 -9.50 5.94
N HIS A 609 23.95 -9.19 7.03
CA HIS A 609 25.29 -9.73 7.28
C HIS A 609 25.30 -11.27 7.35
N LYS A 610 24.31 -11.87 8.02
CA LYS A 610 24.17 -13.34 8.07
C LYS A 610 23.94 -13.93 6.67
N LEU A 611 23.03 -13.32 5.91
CA LEU A 611 22.67 -13.75 4.56
C LEU A 611 23.81 -13.56 3.56
N SER A 612 24.47 -12.39 3.54
CA SER A 612 25.56 -12.08 2.62
C SER A 612 26.75 -13.00 2.82
N VAL A 613 27.16 -13.26 4.08
CA VAL A 613 28.24 -14.22 4.39
C VAL A 613 27.87 -15.62 3.92
N PHE A 614 26.61 -16.04 4.08
CA PHE A 614 26.16 -17.34 3.60
C PHE A 614 26.15 -17.43 2.07
N PHE A 615 25.59 -16.43 1.37
CA PHE A 615 25.45 -16.45 -0.09
C PHE A 615 26.72 -16.06 -0.86
N ALA A 616 27.76 -15.55 -0.18
CA ALA A 616 29.08 -15.32 -0.78
C ALA A 616 29.83 -16.63 -1.09
N GLN A 617 29.34 -17.79 -0.63
CA GLN A 617 29.93 -19.08 -0.95
C GLN A 617 29.93 -19.35 -2.47
N PRO A 618 30.99 -19.97 -3.03
CA PRO A 618 31.12 -20.19 -4.48
C PRO A 618 29.92 -20.86 -5.16
N ARG A 619 29.23 -21.78 -4.48
CA ARG A 619 28.06 -22.49 -5.00
C ARG A 619 26.91 -21.58 -5.44
N TYR A 620 26.78 -20.39 -4.86
CA TYR A 620 25.65 -19.51 -5.10
C TYR A 620 25.93 -18.47 -6.18
N LYS A 621 27.21 -18.23 -6.52
CA LYS A 621 27.65 -17.17 -7.43
C LYS A 621 26.90 -17.14 -8.77
N ASN A 622 26.59 -18.31 -9.31
CA ASN A 622 25.98 -18.45 -10.64
C ASN A 622 24.45 -18.53 -10.61
N VAL A 623 23.84 -18.84 -9.46
CA VAL A 623 22.39 -19.01 -9.33
C VAL A 623 21.73 -17.86 -8.57
N VAL A 624 22.33 -17.38 -7.46
CA VAL A 624 21.88 -16.19 -6.73
C VAL A 624 22.61 -14.98 -7.32
N THR A 625 22.05 -14.46 -8.40
CA THR A 625 22.65 -13.37 -9.17
C THR A 625 22.13 -12.00 -8.75
N MET A 626 21.01 -11.95 -8.03
CA MET A 626 20.38 -10.73 -7.54
C MET A 626 20.07 -10.84 -6.04
N TYR A 627 20.36 -9.77 -5.31
CA TYR A 627 20.25 -9.70 -3.84
C TYR A 627 19.47 -8.45 -3.44
N GLY A 628 18.21 -8.62 -3.05
CA GLY A 628 17.29 -7.58 -2.61
C GLY A 628 17.50 -7.17 -1.16
N LEU A 629 17.50 -5.85 -0.93
CA LEU A 629 17.71 -5.27 0.40
C LEU A 629 16.43 -5.24 1.22
N VAL A 630 15.40 -4.53 0.78
CA VAL A 630 14.11 -4.44 1.46
C VAL A 630 13.04 -4.18 0.41
N ASN A 631 11.98 -4.98 0.43
CA ASN A 631 10.82 -4.78 -0.42
C ASN A 631 10.04 -3.51 -0.05
N GLU A 632 9.69 -2.68 -1.02
CA GLU A 632 8.72 -1.57 -0.87
C GLU A 632 8.85 -0.74 0.43
N PRO A 633 10.02 -0.15 0.72
CA PRO A 633 10.12 0.77 1.85
C PRO A 633 9.21 1.99 1.62
N ARG A 634 8.28 2.28 2.52
CA ARG A 634 7.29 3.35 2.31
C ARG A 634 7.89 4.74 2.60
N ASN A 635 8.76 5.23 1.71
CA ASN A 635 9.52 6.49 1.90
C ASN A 635 8.65 7.75 1.96
N VAL A 636 7.37 7.63 1.62
CA VAL A 636 6.37 8.68 1.75
C VAL A 636 5.97 8.91 3.21
N GLU A 637 6.18 7.91 4.08
CA GLU A 637 6.01 8.00 5.54
C GLU A 637 7.33 7.91 6.32
N LEU A 638 8.42 7.50 5.67
CA LEU A 638 9.76 7.42 6.26
C LEU A 638 10.63 8.62 5.89
N ASP A 639 11.62 8.93 6.73
CA ASP A 639 12.66 9.88 6.34
C ASP A 639 13.51 9.29 5.21
N THR A 640 13.28 9.79 4.00
CA THR A 640 14.02 9.40 2.79
C THR A 640 15.53 9.46 2.97
N ALA A 641 16.08 10.49 3.64
CA ALA A 641 17.52 10.61 3.82
C ALA A 641 18.06 9.50 4.72
N ARG A 642 17.29 9.12 5.74
CA ARG A 642 17.61 7.99 6.61
C ARG A 642 17.57 6.67 5.85
N VAL A 643 16.57 6.44 5.01
CA VAL A 643 16.46 5.23 4.17
C VAL A 643 17.66 5.15 3.21
N VAL A 644 18.02 6.23 2.52
CA VAL A 644 19.17 6.26 1.60
C VAL A 644 20.48 6.00 2.34
N ASN A 645 20.68 6.60 3.52
CA ASN A 645 21.89 6.36 4.32
C ASN A 645 21.98 4.92 4.83
N TRP A 646 20.85 4.35 5.30
CA TRP A 646 20.78 2.95 5.69
C TRP A 646 21.07 2.02 4.52
N THR A 647 20.51 2.33 3.34
CA THR A 647 20.72 1.57 2.10
C THR A 647 22.21 1.58 1.71
N GLN A 648 22.89 2.74 1.77
CA GLN A 648 24.34 2.81 1.55
C GLN A 648 25.11 1.94 2.55
N THR A 649 24.73 1.97 3.83
CA THR A 649 25.39 1.17 4.87
C THR A 649 25.23 -0.34 4.61
N ALA A 650 24.03 -0.76 4.19
CA ALA A 650 23.77 -2.14 3.80
C ALA A 650 24.60 -2.57 2.59
N ILE A 651 24.67 -1.72 1.55
CA ILE A 651 25.49 -1.97 0.35
C ILE A 651 26.96 -2.18 0.74
N ASP A 652 27.53 -1.27 1.54
CA ASP A 652 28.93 -1.34 1.95
C ASP A 652 29.25 -2.63 2.71
N GLN A 653 28.36 -3.03 3.64
CA GLN A 653 28.49 -4.26 4.41
C GLN A 653 28.39 -5.51 3.50
N ILE A 654 27.38 -5.57 2.63
CA ILE A 654 27.16 -6.72 1.74
C ILE A 654 28.31 -6.90 0.75
N ARG A 655 28.86 -5.79 0.21
CA ARG A 655 30.06 -5.84 -0.64
C ARG A 655 31.29 -6.29 0.14
N LYS A 656 31.45 -5.85 1.39
CA LYS A 656 32.52 -6.31 2.29
C LYS A 656 32.41 -7.81 2.61
N ASP A 657 31.20 -8.36 2.63
CA ASP A 657 30.95 -9.78 2.80
C ASP A 657 31.15 -10.60 1.51
N ASN A 658 31.69 -9.98 0.45
CA ASN A 658 32.05 -10.58 -0.85
C ASN A 658 30.88 -10.98 -1.75
N ILE A 659 29.70 -10.38 -1.60
CA ILE A 659 28.64 -10.51 -2.61
C ILE A 659 29.03 -9.70 -3.86
N THR A 660 29.15 -10.40 -4.99
CA THR A 660 29.48 -9.80 -6.30
C THR A 660 28.28 -9.68 -7.23
N GLY A 661 27.12 -10.23 -6.85
CA GLY A 661 25.88 -10.13 -7.63
C GLY A 661 25.30 -8.72 -7.67
N ILE A 662 24.20 -8.54 -8.41
CA ILE A 662 23.47 -7.26 -8.46
C ILE A 662 22.75 -7.07 -7.13
N ILE A 663 22.92 -5.92 -6.49
CA ILE A 663 22.14 -5.55 -5.30
C ILE A 663 20.90 -4.78 -5.76
N VAL A 664 19.73 -5.22 -5.31
CA VAL A 664 18.41 -4.70 -5.69
C VAL A 664 17.84 -3.89 -4.52
N PHE A 665 17.26 -2.73 -4.78
CA PHE A 665 16.61 -1.90 -3.75
C PHE A 665 15.37 -1.21 -4.30
N GLY A 666 14.33 -1.09 -3.47
CA GLY A 666 13.05 -0.49 -3.87
C GLY A 666 13.09 1.02 -4.07
N ASP A 667 12.24 1.51 -4.98
CA ASP A 667 12.09 2.93 -5.31
C ASP A 667 11.41 3.78 -4.21
N GLY A 668 10.86 3.10 -3.21
CA GLY A 668 10.15 3.65 -2.07
C GLY A 668 9.01 4.60 -2.42
N PHE A 669 8.33 4.40 -3.55
CA PHE A 669 7.15 5.18 -3.97
C PHE A 669 7.41 6.67 -4.15
N MET A 670 8.67 7.06 -4.36
CA MET A 670 9.03 8.47 -4.49
C MET A 670 8.83 9.01 -5.91
N GLY A 671 8.61 8.13 -6.91
CA GLY A 671 8.71 8.46 -8.32
C GLY A 671 10.16 8.42 -8.82
N LEU A 672 10.35 7.88 -10.03
CA LEU A 672 11.68 7.44 -10.50
C LEU A 672 12.69 8.57 -10.70
N ASP A 673 12.23 9.73 -11.17
CA ASP A 673 13.11 10.90 -11.41
C ASP A 673 13.76 11.40 -10.10
N ASN A 674 13.13 11.16 -8.94
CA ASN A 674 13.67 11.55 -7.63
C ASN A 674 14.89 10.72 -7.19
N TRP A 675 15.22 9.64 -7.92
CA TRP A 675 16.42 8.84 -7.70
C TRP A 675 17.65 9.35 -8.46
N GLN A 676 17.51 10.40 -9.28
CA GLN A 676 18.63 11.07 -9.94
C GLN A 676 19.69 11.49 -8.90
N GLY A 677 20.95 11.11 -9.12
CA GLY A 677 22.09 11.43 -8.25
C GLY A 677 22.17 10.65 -6.93
N LYS A 678 21.13 9.87 -6.56
CA LYS A 678 21.13 9.07 -5.33
C LYS A 678 21.72 7.69 -5.60
N LEU A 679 22.68 7.25 -4.78
CA LEU A 679 23.31 5.91 -4.84
C LEU A 679 23.99 5.53 -6.18
N GLN A 680 24.00 6.42 -7.20
CA GLN A 680 24.51 6.15 -8.55
C GLN A 680 26.02 5.85 -8.64
N GLY A 681 26.78 6.16 -7.58
CA GLY A 681 28.22 5.89 -7.49
C GLY A 681 28.55 4.43 -7.14
N ASN A 682 27.57 3.66 -6.69
CA ASN A 682 27.75 2.25 -6.35
C ASN A 682 27.72 1.37 -7.61
N LYS A 683 28.49 0.28 -7.59
CA LYS A 683 28.53 -0.70 -8.67
C LYS A 683 27.44 -1.75 -8.52
N ASP A 684 26.94 -2.22 -9.66
CA ASP A 684 25.99 -3.33 -9.78
C ASP A 684 24.79 -3.17 -8.84
N LEU A 685 24.20 -1.98 -8.85
CA LEU A 685 22.90 -1.70 -8.22
C LEU A 685 21.80 -1.70 -9.27
N LEU A 686 20.61 -2.13 -8.86
CA LEU A 686 19.40 -2.12 -9.66
C LEU A 686 18.24 -1.55 -8.86
N LEU A 687 17.61 -0.50 -9.38
CA LEU A 687 16.39 0.07 -8.82
C LEU A 687 15.22 -0.85 -9.15
N ASP A 688 14.46 -1.22 -8.12
CA ASP A 688 13.27 -2.04 -8.22
C ASP A 688 12.01 -1.16 -8.12
N VAL A 689 11.14 -1.29 -9.11
CA VAL A 689 9.91 -0.50 -9.24
C VAL A 689 8.73 -1.44 -9.39
N HIS A 690 7.64 -1.17 -8.68
CA HIS A 690 6.44 -1.97 -8.76
C HIS A 690 5.33 -1.18 -9.45
N GLN A 691 4.65 -1.80 -10.42
CA GLN A 691 3.74 -1.10 -11.33
C GLN A 691 2.38 -1.79 -11.37
N TYR A 692 1.37 -1.06 -10.90
CA TYR A 692 -0.02 -1.47 -10.89
C TYR A 692 -0.91 -0.29 -11.28
N VAL A 693 -2.09 -0.55 -11.84
CA VAL A 693 -3.09 0.50 -12.18
C VAL A 693 -4.30 0.52 -11.25
N ILE A 694 -4.32 -0.33 -10.23
CA ILE A 694 -5.56 -0.62 -9.48
C ILE A 694 -5.62 0.02 -8.09
N PHE A 695 -4.48 0.43 -7.54
CA PHE A 695 -4.40 0.99 -6.18
C PHE A 695 -4.55 2.51 -6.15
N ASN A 696 -4.55 3.16 -7.32
CA ASN A 696 -4.75 4.58 -7.52
C ASN A 696 -6.10 4.81 -8.23
N ILE A 697 -6.94 5.69 -7.69
CA ILE A 697 -8.30 5.90 -8.23
C ILE A 697 -8.30 6.50 -9.65
N ASP A 698 -7.32 7.35 -9.98
CA ASP A 698 -7.22 7.97 -11.30
C ASP A 698 -6.84 6.93 -12.36
N GLN A 699 -5.99 5.96 -12.00
CA GLN A 699 -5.59 4.85 -12.88
C GLN A 699 -6.66 3.75 -12.94
N LEU A 700 -7.31 3.44 -11.82
CA LEU A 700 -8.37 2.44 -11.73
C LEU A 700 -9.57 2.82 -12.61
N SER A 701 -9.88 4.11 -12.65
CA SER A 701 -10.97 4.71 -13.44
C SER A 701 -10.65 4.89 -14.93
N LEU A 702 -9.45 4.56 -15.38
CA LEU A 702 -9.12 4.59 -16.81
C LEU A 702 -9.93 3.53 -17.56
N ASP A 703 -10.36 3.88 -18.78
CA ASP A 703 -10.93 2.91 -19.69
C ASP A 703 -9.85 1.91 -20.17
N HIS A 704 -10.30 0.78 -20.71
CA HIS A 704 -9.42 -0.29 -21.19
C HIS A 704 -8.38 0.21 -22.20
N ARG A 705 -8.75 1.14 -23.07
CA ARG A 705 -7.87 1.67 -24.11
C ARG A 705 -6.78 2.56 -23.50
N ASP A 706 -7.16 3.41 -22.56
CA ASP A 706 -6.25 4.31 -21.86
C ASP A 706 -5.32 3.53 -20.91
N LYS A 707 -5.80 2.46 -20.27
CA LYS A 707 -4.94 1.52 -19.53
C LYS A 707 -3.89 0.87 -20.44
N LEU A 708 -4.30 0.40 -21.62
CA LEU A 708 -3.37 -0.18 -22.60
C LEU A 708 -2.38 0.88 -23.12
N ASN A 709 -2.83 2.10 -23.36
CA ASN A 709 -1.96 3.21 -23.76
C ASN A 709 -0.98 3.57 -22.65
N PHE A 710 -1.44 3.57 -21.40
CA PHE A 710 -0.61 3.81 -20.23
C PHE A 710 0.49 2.75 -20.15
N ALA A 711 0.14 1.48 -20.34
CA ALA A 711 1.10 0.40 -20.40
C ALA A 711 2.09 0.60 -21.55
N CYS A 712 1.65 0.78 -22.79
CA CYS A 712 2.54 0.84 -23.94
C CYS A 712 3.38 2.12 -24.04
N ALA A 713 2.84 3.28 -23.68
CA ALA A 713 3.50 4.56 -23.89
C ALA A 713 4.05 5.13 -22.59
N ALA A 714 3.20 5.30 -21.57
CA ALA A 714 3.59 6.01 -20.35
C ALA A 714 4.67 5.24 -19.56
N TRP A 715 4.49 3.94 -19.35
CA TRP A 715 5.48 3.10 -18.68
C TRP A 715 6.76 2.91 -19.48
N THR A 716 6.69 2.75 -20.81
CA THR A 716 7.92 2.75 -21.65
C THR A 716 8.73 4.03 -21.44
N GLN A 717 8.07 5.19 -21.51
CA GLN A 717 8.77 6.47 -21.30
C GLN A 717 9.31 6.61 -19.87
N GLN A 718 8.59 6.11 -18.87
CA GLN A 718 9.04 6.10 -17.48
C GLN A 718 10.30 5.22 -17.31
N SER A 719 10.29 4.01 -17.87
CA SER A 719 11.45 3.11 -17.90
C SER A 719 12.66 3.78 -18.54
N LEU A 720 12.50 4.37 -19.74
CA LEU A 720 13.57 5.05 -20.46
C LEU A 720 14.15 6.25 -19.69
N ARG A 721 13.29 7.06 -19.05
CA ARG A 721 13.76 8.18 -18.21
C ARG A 721 14.50 7.69 -16.96
N SER A 722 14.03 6.62 -16.34
CA SER A 722 14.72 6.05 -15.19
C SER A 722 16.09 5.50 -15.59
N MET A 723 16.18 4.86 -16.77
CA MET A 723 17.40 4.28 -17.33
C MET A 723 18.50 5.30 -17.68
N ASP A 724 18.15 6.57 -17.93
CA ASP A 724 19.14 7.63 -18.09
C ASP A 724 19.51 8.25 -16.74
N LYS A 725 20.78 8.09 -16.33
CA LYS A 725 21.33 8.66 -15.09
C LYS A 725 21.19 10.19 -14.98
N LYS A 726 20.98 10.89 -16.11
CA LYS A 726 20.73 12.34 -16.14
C LYS A 726 19.29 12.71 -15.80
N THR A 727 18.34 11.79 -15.88
CA THR A 727 16.92 12.05 -15.57
C THR A 727 16.40 11.21 -14.41
N GLY A 728 16.91 10.00 -14.22
CA GLY A 728 16.57 9.10 -13.12
C GLY A 728 17.79 8.35 -12.58
N PHE A 729 17.57 7.15 -12.04
CA PHE A 729 18.62 6.39 -11.35
C PHE A 729 19.70 5.80 -12.27
N GLY A 730 19.30 5.26 -13.42
CA GLY A 730 20.08 4.35 -14.25
C GLY A 730 19.42 2.96 -14.28
N PRO A 731 20.18 1.86 -14.07
CA PRO A 731 19.64 0.50 -14.07
C PRO A 731 18.33 0.37 -13.28
N THR A 732 17.23 0.07 -13.98
CA THR A 732 15.88 -0.01 -13.40
C THR A 732 15.15 -1.21 -13.97
N MET A 733 14.49 -1.99 -13.12
CA MET A 733 13.61 -3.09 -13.51
C MET A 733 12.21 -2.92 -12.89
N CYS A 734 11.24 -3.68 -13.40
CA CYS A 734 9.94 -3.81 -12.73
C CYS A 734 9.86 -5.14 -11.95
N GLY A 735 10.09 -5.14 -10.64
CA GLY A 735 10.10 -6.36 -9.82
C GLY A 735 8.71 -6.92 -9.49
N GLU A 736 7.66 -6.13 -9.66
CA GLU A 736 6.29 -6.60 -9.47
C GLU A 736 5.30 -5.87 -10.37
N TRP A 737 4.44 -6.65 -11.02
CA TRP A 737 3.30 -6.21 -11.84
C TRP A 737 2.33 -7.38 -12.05
N SER A 738 1.09 -7.10 -12.44
CA SER A 738 0.10 -8.13 -12.78
C SER A 738 -0.82 -7.66 -13.93
N GLN A 739 -1.75 -8.52 -14.36
CA GLN A 739 -2.76 -8.13 -15.35
C GLN A 739 -4.01 -7.50 -14.73
N ALA A 740 -4.06 -7.42 -13.39
CA ALA A 740 -5.23 -6.96 -12.70
C ALA A 740 -5.56 -5.52 -13.09
N ASP A 741 -6.79 -5.31 -13.55
CA ASP A 741 -7.33 -4.03 -13.99
C ASP A 741 -8.36 -3.45 -13.03
N THR A 742 -8.71 -4.22 -12.00
CA THR A 742 -9.56 -3.85 -10.88
C THR A 742 -8.93 -4.29 -9.56
N ASP A 743 -9.36 -3.68 -8.44
CA ASP A 743 -9.01 -4.14 -7.09
C ASP A 743 -10.04 -5.12 -6.51
N CYS A 744 -10.67 -5.93 -7.38
CA CYS A 744 -11.75 -6.84 -7.01
C CYS A 744 -11.33 -8.18 -6.40
N THR A 745 -10.07 -8.57 -6.57
CA THR A 745 -9.55 -9.83 -6.04
C THR A 745 -9.79 -9.90 -4.53
N GLN A 746 -10.36 -11.02 -4.07
CA GLN A 746 -10.61 -11.24 -2.64
C GLN A 746 -9.36 -10.97 -1.80
N TYR A 747 -9.49 -10.07 -0.82
CA TYR A 747 -8.43 -9.65 0.12
C TYR A 747 -7.23 -8.95 -0.50
N ILE A 748 -7.29 -8.47 -1.74
CA ILE A 748 -6.18 -7.70 -2.33
C ILE A 748 -5.86 -6.43 -1.55
N ASN A 749 -6.90 -5.77 -1.03
CA ASN A 749 -6.82 -4.62 -0.12
C ASN A 749 -6.72 -5.03 1.37
N ASN A 750 -6.51 -6.32 1.62
CA ASN A 750 -6.52 -7.03 2.90
C ASN A 750 -7.87 -7.56 3.40
N VAL A 751 -7.82 -8.48 4.38
CA VAL A 751 -8.95 -9.10 5.07
C VAL A 751 -9.80 -8.03 5.75
N ASN A 752 -11.12 -8.12 5.57
CA ASN A 752 -12.13 -7.18 6.07
C ASN A 752 -12.10 -5.78 5.43
N ILE A 753 -11.30 -5.57 4.37
CA ILE A 753 -11.29 -4.33 3.61
C ILE A 753 -11.96 -4.56 2.26
N GLY A 754 -12.86 -3.65 1.86
CA GLY A 754 -13.56 -3.72 0.59
C GLY A 754 -12.72 -3.22 -0.60
N THR A 755 -13.40 -2.80 -1.66
CA THR A 755 -12.78 -2.44 -2.94
C THR A 755 -13.07 -0.98 -3.29
N ARG A 756 -12.11 -0.33 -3.94
CA ARG A 756 -12.32 1.00 -4.55
C ARG A 756 -13.29 0.86 -5.72
N TRP A 757 -13.19 -0.24 -6.47
CA TRP A 757 -14.06 -0.55 -7.61
C TRP A 757 -15.55 -0.43 -7.26
N GLU A 758 -16.02 -1.10 -6.21
CA GLU A 758 -17.42 -1.09 -5.78
C GLU A 758 -17.74 0.05 -4.81
N GLY A 759 -16.74 0.83 -4.39
CA GLY A 759 -16.92 1.87 -3.38
C GLY A 759 -17.21 1.31 -1.99
N THR A 760 -16.57 0.19 -1.64
CA THR A 760 -16.70 -0.49 -0.34
C THR A 760 -15.40 -0.44 0.47
N TYR A 761 -14.37 0.26 -0.02
CA TYR A 761 -13.08 0.43 0.64
C TYR A 761 -13.20 1.34 1.87
N ASP A 762 -13.45 0.74 3.03
CA ASP A 762 -13.55 1.43 4.33
C ASP A 762 -12.33 1.13 5.21
N THR A 763 -11.48 2.12 5.41
CA THR A 763 -10.30 2.05 6.29
C THR A 763 -10.63 2.40 7.74
N GLY A 764 -11.87 2.79 8.05
CA GLY A 764 -12.27 3.41 9.31
C GLY A 764 -11.84 4.88 9.43
N ASN A 765 -11.17 5.44 8.42
CA ASN A 765 -10.79 6.84 8.35
C ASN A 765 -11.45 7.51 7.14
N THR A 766 -12.22 8.57 7.38
CA THR A 766 -12.94 9.30 6.32
C THR A 766 -12.02 9.96 5.28
N SER A 767 -10.76 10.24 5.60
CA SER A 767 -9.82 10.82 4.64
C SER A 767 -9.20 9.80 3.68
N THR A 768 -9.24 8.51 4.02
CA THR A 768 -8.65 7.44 3.19
C THR A 768 -9.67 6.41 2.71
N ALA A 769 -10.91 6.47 3.21
CA ALA A 769 -12.01 5.62 2.75
C ALA A 769 -12.53 6.05 1.37
N ILE A 770 -12.74 5.08 0.49
CA ILE A 770 -13.31 5.28 -0.85
C ILE A 770 -14.65 4.56 -0.90
N LEU A 771 -15.70 5.30 -0.48
CA LEU A 771 -17.07 4.78 -0.35
C LEU A 771 -17.97 5.13 -1.53
N LYS A 772 -17.36 5.43 -2.68
CA LYS A 772 -18.04 5.68 -3.95
C LYS A 772 -17.39 4.78 -5.00
N PRO A 773 -18.18 4.11 -5.85
CA PRO A 773 -17.62 3.26 -6.90
C PRO A 773 -16.67 4.05 -7.81
N GLN A 774 -15.53 3.44 -8.13
CA GLN A 774 -14.46 4.04 -8.94
C GLN A 774 -14.30 3.38 -10.32
N CYS A 775 -15.17 2.44 -10.71
CA CYS A 775 -15.11 1.94 -12.08
C CYS A 775 -15.53 3.02 -13.09
N PRO A 776 -15.05 2.95 -14.35
CA PRO A 776 -15.39 3.93 -15.40
C PRO A 776 -16.89 4.13 -15.64
N GLU A 777 -17.72 3.13 -15.31
CA GLU A 777 -19.19 3.19 -15.38
C GLU A 777 -19.84 3.07 -13.98
N PRO A 778 -19.92 4.16 -13.18
CA PRO A 778 -20.31 4.11 -11.77
C PRO A 778 -21.62 3.39 -11.43
N GLY A 779 -22.56 3.30 -12.37
CA GLY A 779 -23.84 2.60 -12.20
C GLY A 779 -23.79 1.08 -12.38
N LYS A 780 -22.62 0.51 -12.70
CA LYS A 780 -22.44 -0.91 -13.03
C LYS A 780 -21.23 -1.56 -12.35
N CYS A 781 -20.55 -0.85 -11.46
CA CYS A 781 -19.37 -1.39 -10.78
C CYS A 781 -19.77 -2.59 -9.92
N SER A 782 -19.27 -3.76 -10.30
CA SER A 782 -19.41 -5.02 -9.58
C SER A 782 -18.12 -5.80 -9.77
N CYS A 783 -17.71 -6.50 -8.72
CA CYS A 783 -16.57 -7.40 -8.79
C CYS A 783 -16.92 -8.79 -9.32
N ASP A 784 -18.19 -9.06 -9.65
CA ASP A 784 -18.62 -10.37 -10.16
C ASP A 784 -17.94 -10.76 -11.48
N PRO A 785 -17.83 -9.88 -12.50
CA PRO A 785 -17.21 -10.26 -13.78
C PRO A 785 -15.69 -10.46 -13.66
N ALA A 786 -14.98 -9.54 -13.01
CA ALA A 786 -13.54 -9.67 -12.73
C ALA A 786 -13.20 -10.95 -11.95
N ASN A 787 -14.01 -11.34 -10.96
CA ASN A 787 -13.81 -12.56 -10.17
C ASN A 787 -14.44 -13.83 -10.79
N ALA A 788 -15.09 -13.72 -11.95
CA ALA A 788 -15.72 -14.87 -12.60
C ALA A 788 -14.67 -15.91 -13.04
N ASP A 789 -15.12 -17.14 -13.24
CA ASP A 789 -14.26 -18.18 -13.81
C ASP A 789 -13.77 -17.72 -15.21
N PRO A 790 -12.47 -17.80 -15.52
CA PRO A 790 -11.94 -17.31 -16.79
C PRO A 790 -12.51 -18.00 -18.04
N SER A 791 -13.15 -19.17 -17.90
CA SER A 791 -13.92 -19.80 -18.99
C SER A 791 -15.13 -18.97 -19.42
N THR A 792 -15.63 -18.10 -18.55
CA THR A 792 -16.78 -17.21 -18.79
C THR A 792 -16.38 -15.81 -19.27
N TYR A 793 -15.09 -15.46 -19.22
CA TYR A 793 -14.61 -14.20 -19.76
C TYR A 793 -14.91 -14.10 -21.25
N SER A 794 -15.35 -12.91 -21.68
CA SER A 794 -15.55 -12.65 -23.11
C SER A 794 -14.23 -12.72 -23.88
N ASP A 795 -14.27 -13.10 -25.15
CA ASP A 795 -13.08 -13.13 -26.00
C ASP A 795 -12.39 -11.76 -26.10
N GLN A 796 -13.16 -10.68 -26.08
CA GLN A 796 -12.62 -9.31 -26.10
C GLN A 796 -11.88 -8.98 -24.80
N TYR A 797 -12.39 -9.40 -23.64
CA TYR A 797 -11.71 -9.17 -22.36
C TYR A 797 -10.43 -9.99 -22.24
N LYS A 798 -10.45 -11.27 -22.65
CA LYS A 798 -9.23 -12.10 -22.69
C LYS A 798 -8.17 -11.50 -23.61
N LYS A 799 -8.58 -11.06 -24.80
CA LYS A 799 -7.70 -10.37 -25.74
C LYS A 799 -7.13 -9.09 -25.14
N TRP A 800 -7.96 -8.31 -24.45
CA TRP A 800 -7.51 -7.09 -23.78
C TRP A 800 -6.47 -7.38 -22.69
N LEU A 801 -6.77 -8.29 -21.74
CA LEU A 801 -5.84 -8.68 -20.67
C LEU A 801 -4.50 -9.17 -21.23
N TYR A 802 -4.55 -9.96 -22.32
CA TYR A 802 -3.36 -10.44 -23.02
C TYR A 802 -2.52 -9.30 -23.62
N GLN A 803 -3.17 -8.37 -24.33
CA GLN A 803 -2.48 -7.21 -24.90
C GLN A 803 -1.97 -6.25 -23.81
N PHE A 804 -2.72 -6.06 -22.73
CA PHE A 804 -2.31 -5.26 -21.57
C PHE A 804 -1.06 -5.82 -20.91
N ALA A 805 -0.99 -7.14 -20.75
CA ALA A 805 0.18 -7.79 -20.18
C ALA A 805 1.41 -7.74 -21.09
N ILE A 806 1.25 -7.97 -22.39
CA ILE A 806 2.37 -7.81 -23.30
C ILE A 806 2.84 -6.34 -23.34
N GLY A 807 1.91 -5.38 -23.29
CA GLY A 807 2.27 -3.97 -23.27
C GLY A 807 3.06 -3.59 -22.03
N GLN A 808 2.75 -4.20 -20.89
CA GLN A 808 3.56 -4.14 -19.68
C GLN A 808 4.95 -4.75 -19.88
N MET A 809 5.02 -5.98 -20.40
CA MET A 809 6.29 -6.66 -20.68
C MET A 809 7.19 -5.82 -21.61
N ASP A 810 6.67 -5.31 -22.72
CA ASP A 810 7.41 -4.46 -23.66
C ASP A 810 7.96 -3.20 -22.97
N SER A 811 7.13 -2.54 -22.16
CA SER A 811 7.53 -1.34 -21.43
C SER A 811 8.59 -1.57 -20.36
N PHE A 812 8.55 -2.71 -19.69
CA PHE A 812 9.55 -3.04 -18.68
C PHE A 812 10.84 -3.58 -19.31
N GLU A 813 10.77 -4.18 -20.51
CA GLU A 813 11.93 -4.56 -21.33
C GLU A 813 12.64 -3.35 -21.97
N ALA A 814 12.03 -2.16 -21.98
CA ALA A 814 12.75 -0.90 -22.22
C ALA A 814 13.70 -0.53 -21.05
N GLY A 815 13.49 -1.11 -19.87
CA GLY A 815 14.40 -1.12 -18.72
C GLY A 815 15.28 -2.37 -18.71
N TRP A 816 15.46 -2.97 -17.52
CA TRP A 816 16.19 -4.25 -17.36
C TRP A 816 15.28 -5.48 -17.41
N GLY A 817 13.99 -5.32 -17.67
CA GLY A 817 13.00 -6.40 -17.67
C GLY A 817 12.14 -6.40 -16.41
N TRP A 818 11.57 -7.56 -16.09
CA TRP A 818 10.44 -7.64 -15.17
C TRP A 818 10.33 -8.97 -14.41
N PHE A 819 9.59 -8.93 -13.30
CA PHE A 819 9.10 -10.10 -12.57
C PHE A 819 7.59 -10.02 -12.36
N TYR A 820 6.85 -11.01 -12.86
CA TYR A 820 5.40 -11.05 -12.68
C TYR A 820 5.02 -11.41 -11.25
N TRP A 821 4.01 -10.73 -10.69
CA TRP A 821 3.43 -11.02 -9.37
C TRP A 821 2.07 -11.71 -9.54
N THR A 822 1.96 -13.02 -9.29
CA THR A 822 2.92 -14.04 -8.86
C THR A 822 2.79 -15.32 -9.70
N TRP A 823 3.58 -16.36 -9.45
CA TRP A 823 3.47 -17.62 -10.20
C TRP A 823 2.12 -18.33 -10.01
N GLU A 824 1.68 -18.46 -8.76
CA GLU A 824 0.47 -19.19 -8.38
C GLU A 824 -0.29 -18.48 -7.26
N THR A 825 -1.61 -18.55 -7.31
CA THR A 825 -2.54 -18.13 -6.25
C THR A 825 -3.58 -19.23 -6.09
N GLU A 826 -4.26 -19.34 -4.94
CA GLU A 826 -5.28 -20.38 -4.78
C GLU A 826 -6.44 -20.21 -5.77
N LYS A 827 -6.81 -18.96 -6.09
CA LYS A 827 -8.02 -18.63 -6.86
C LYS A 827 -7.89 -17.43 -7.81
N ALA A 828 -7.00 -16.47 -7.53
CA ALA A 828 -6.94 -15.19 -8.26
C ALA A 828 -6.19 -15.32 -9.59
N THR A 829 -6.91 -15.60 -10.68
CA THR A 829 -6.33 -15.85 -12.03
C THR A 829 -5.48 -14.68 -12.53
N GLN A 830 -5.96 -13.43 -12.43
CA GLN A 830 -5.24 -12.26 -12.94
C GLN A 830 -3.96 -11.93 -12.14
N TRP A 831 -3.72 -12.64 -11.05
CA TRP A 831 -2.53 -12.56 -10.19
C TRP A 831 -1.68 -13.83 -10.22
N SER A 832 -2.04 -14.82 -11.06
CA SER A 832 -1.32 -16.08 -11.18
C SER A 832 -0.85 -16.29 -12.61
N TYR A 833 0.47 -16.31 -12.81
CA TYR A 833 1.04 -16.53 -14.15
C TYR A 833 0.61 -17.88 -14.70
N ARG A 834 0.66 -18.92 -13.87
CA ARG A 834 0.25 -20.29 -14.23
C ARG A 834 -1.21 -20.36 -14.68
N ARG A 835 -2.12 -19.72 -13.94
CA ARG A 835 -3.55 -19.69 -14.29
C ARG A 835 -3.83 -18.80 -15.49
N GLY A 836 -3.13 -17.68 -15.63
CA GLY A 836 -3.27 -16.79 -16.78
C GLY A 836 -2.84 -17.44 -18.09
N ILE A 837 -1.81 -18.30 -18.09
CA ILE A 837 -1.48 -19.14 -19.26
C ILE A 837 -2.66 -20.06 -19.59
N ALA A 838 -3.19 -20.77 -18.59
CA ALA A 838 -4.30 -21.71 -18.78
C ALA A 838 -5.58 -21.02 -19.28
N ALA A 839 -5.83 -19.79 -18.83
CA ALA A 839 -6.95 -18.95 -19.26
C ALA A 839 -6.76 -18.30 -20.64
N GLY A 840 -5.55 -18.35 -21.21
CA GLY A 840 -5.22 -17.71 -22.49
C GLY A 840 -5.08 -16.19 -22.39
N ILE A 841 -4.84 -15.65 -21.19
CA ILE A 841 -4.64 -14.23 -20.95
C ILE A 841 -3.16 -13.87 -20.77
N LEU A 842 -2.26 -14.84 -20.60
CA LEU A 842 -0.80 -14.68 -20.63
C LEU A 842 -0.15 -15.47 -21.77
N PRO A 843 1.04 -15.07 -22.27
CA PRO A 843 1.75 -15.83 -23.28
C PRO A 843 2.24 -17.17 -22.72
N LYS A 844 2.19 -18.22 -23.55
CA LYS A 844 2.67 -19.56 -23.17
C LYS A 844 4.19 -19.58 -22.89
N LYS A 845 4.94 -18.74 -23.59
CA LYS A 845 6.36 -18.49 -23.32
C LYS A 845 6.55 -16.99 -23.15
N ALA A 846 7.18 -16.56 -22.06
CA ALA A 846 7.43 -15.15 -21.78
C ALA A 846 8.19 -14.43 -22.92
N TYR A 847 9.04 -15.14 -23.65
CA TYR A 847 9.83 -14.60 -24.75
C TYR A 847 9.20 -14.73 -26.15
N ASP A 848 8.15 -15.53 -26.32
CA ASP A 848 7.52 -15.81 -27.63
C ASP A 848 6.11 -15.23 -27.62
N ARG A 849 5.98 -14.03 -28.19
CA ARG A 849 4.79 -13.18 -28.13
C ARG A 849 4.37 -12.83 -29.55
N ASP A 850 3.07 -12.93 -29.82
CA ASP A 850 2.45 -12.70 -31.14
C ASP A 850 1.85 -11.29 -31.29
N TRP A 851 2.05 -10.44 -30.30
CA TRP A 851 1.66 -9.03 -30.29
C TRP A 851 2.78 -8.20 -29.64
N THR A 852 2.85 -6.92 -29.99
CA THR A 852 3.75 -5.92 -29.38
C THR A 852 3.06 -4.56 -29.38
N CYS A 853 3.49 -3.66 -28.51
CA CYS A 853 2.99 -2.28 -28.51
C CYS A 853 3.16 -1.61 -29.88
N PRO A 854 2.11 -0.95 -30.43
CA PRO A 854 2.24 -0.21 -31.68
C PRO A 854 3.09 1.05 -31.52
N THR A 855 3.90 1.36 -32.53
CA THR A 855 4.79 2.54 -32.53
C THR A 855 4.06 3.89 -32.57
N ASN A 856 2.82 3.93 -33.08
CA ASN A 856 2.00 5.14 -33.20
C ASN A 856 0.94 5.24 -32.09
N GLY A 857 1.12 4.53 -30.97
CA GLY A 857 0.14 4.44 -29.89
C GLY A 857 -1.02 3.51 -30.23
N VAL A 858 -1.96 3.37 -29.29
CA VAL A 858 -3.04 2.38 -29.36
C VAL A 858 -4.32 2.92 -30.00
N ASP A 859 -4.36 4.20 -30.37
CA ASP A 859 -5.54 4.86 -30.94
C ASP A 859 -5.99 4.28 -32.30
N GLY A 860 -5.06 3.71 -33.06
CA GLY A 860 -5.34 3.05 -34.34
C GLY A 860 -5.76 1.59 -34.22
N LEU A 861 -5.79 1.02 -33.01
CA LEU A 861 -6.27 -0.33 -32.80
C LEU A 861 -7.80 -0.31 -32.75
N ASP A 862 -8.45 -1.01 -33.68
CA ASP A 862 -9.89 -1.31 -33.64
C ASP A 862 -10.18 -2.40 -32.59
N THR A 863 -9.68 -2.20 -31.38
CA THR A 863 -9.69 -3.19 -30.31
C THR A 863 -10.60 -2.70 -29.19
N PHE A 864 -11.42 -3.63 -28.69
CA PHE A 864 -12.32 -3.48 -27.53
C PHE A 864 -13.64 -2.74 -27.78
N SER A 865 -14.01 -2.47 -29.05
CA SER A 865 -15.39 -2.06 -29.35
C SER A 865 -16.39 -3.09 -28.84
N GLY A 866 -17.23 -2.70 -27.88
CA GLY A 866 -18.19 -3.57 -27.22
C GLY A 866 -17.68 -4.34 -25.99
N LEU A 867 -16.42 -4.16 -25.58
CA LEU A 867 -15.96 -4.57 -24.25
C LEU A 867 -16.50 -3.54 -23.24
N PRO A 868 -17.30 -3.95 -22.23
CA PRO A 868 -17.79 -3.01 -21.23
C PRO A 868 -16.68 -2.54 -20.30
N GLU A 869 -16.71 -1.28 -19.86
CA GLU A 869 -15.66 -0.68 -19.01
C GLU A 869 -15.80 -1.01 -17.51
N TYR A 870 -16.82 -1.81 -17.15
CA TYR A 870 -17.08 -2.28 -15.78
C TYR A 870 -16.72 -3.75 -15.58
N TYR A 871 -15.93 -4.33 -16.49
CA TYR A 871 -15.50 -5.73 -16.40
C TYR A 871 -14.72 -6.02 -15.11
#